data_AF-A0A928DFT6-F1
#
_entry.id   AF-A0A928DFT6-F1
#
_cell.length_a   1.000
_cell.length_b   1.000
_cell.length_c   1.000
_cell.angle_alpha   90.00
_cell.angle_beta   90.00
_cell.angle_gamma   90.00
#
_symmetry.space_group_name_H-M   'P 1'
#
loop_
_entity.id
_entity.type
_entity.pdbx_description
1 polymer ?
#
loop_
_entity_poly.entity_id
_entity_poly.type
_entity_poly.pdbx_seq_one_letter_code
_entity_poly.pdbx_strand_id
1 'polypeptide(L)'
;MYFRFHGKAKSRFLAPLFKEKRPEYFARGFKLTGTADPRLKNNYPGDKTLPPQLCYTSNGVRDWYIHEVLTYAGGKNLKGGFGNKDGTIEDTSRTMIPRIPGRTFYYPIEGGDNGKFCQCVSCKPFVKDNNNFSALKFTLMSKIAEGVAKKDPGAGVSTLAYILSMYYPDKVKLADNMMVQICLTVYSWWHPTAYRLQHGEYKKWIAREGSKRPLTLWTYLFGSPWDARIHFGKYHPFPTFYPRKTGELFKEFADDGIRGWFCEVQLQYHLLEAYIAARLCYDPSADTDKIIDQFFTDCYGPAGKMMKEFYREVETAFWNPANCPEKWLKDPKVFRGPYGIKHPFWGTGLISPELSWKTMGTPKRMAKLKKLIAEAESQELTPPQRKRLNLFLKNTWGPALRGEAEFAKNQQSAKRGNSPAIRLLKQSAGGDPDKVNWSDHKPFLMMSMDGTKVAPDKFYLASDRDHLYFSYETTKDFGGHGRVIFCFSSADGKQIRTLEFGQKLVDLSGSNSLKPLNFRSKEDASGWLARGAIRKSDLPFQAGSLKANIIRRVEAAAEKAEDIVMWQPTWYADDYTSPKYFGYLTVFPQIIQEKSFRLDGKACIVGDPAATDKKAGCMDAAQGWTMKIMIPQEICGKRKVTFLLRTDVTDPKAKFSIGVYDKFNRKMIYSRQIKAAAYSGNQYRQLVFDGVNLIPGSYLFLASLQPKTTVGKHHYYVDMVIFE
;
A
#
# COMPACT_ATOMS: atom_id res chain seq x y z
N MET A 1 -18.89 -20.88 22.37
CA MET A 1 -18.95 -19.73 23.31
C MET A 1 -19.87 -18.59 22.88
N TYR A 2 -19.51 -17.75 21.89
CA TYR A 2 -20.30 -16.54 21.52
C TYR A 2 -21.78 -16.83 21.25
N PHE A 3 -22.07 -17.85 20.42
CA PHE A 3 -23.45 -18.25 20.06
C PHE A 3 -24.32 -18.74 21.22
N ARG A 4 -23.70 -19.09 22.37
CA ARG A 4 -24.42 -19.58 23.55
C ARG A 4 -24.63 -18.51 24.60
N PHE A 5 -23.65 -17.60 24.73
CA PHE A 5 -23.50 -16.75 25.91
C PHE A 5 -23.41 -15.24 25.65
N HIS A 6 -23.29 -14.79 24.40
CA HIS A 6 -23.26 -13.36 24.06
C HIS A 6 -24.66 -12.83 23.70
N GLY A 7 -25.34 -13.53 22.79
CA GLY A 7 -26.64 -13.16 22.25
C GLY A 7 -27.10 -14.15 21.18
N LYS A 8 -28.36 -14.02 20.75
CA LYS A 8 -28.96 -14.84 19.69
C LYS A 8 -28.32 -14.47 18.33
N ALA A 9 -27.77 -15.47 17.63
CA ALA A 9 -27.16 -15.28 16.32
C ALA A 9 -28.21 -15.03 15.23
N LYS A 10 -27.81 -14.38 14.13
CA LYS A 10 -28.64 -14.22 12.91
C LYS A 10 -28.88 -15.55 12.19
N SER A 11 -27.89 -16.44 12.16
CA SER A 11 -28.03 -17.74 11.50
C SER A 11 -29.14 -18.57 12.17
N ARG A 12 -30.09 -19.09 11.38
CA ARG A 12 -31.14 -20.00 11.87
C ARG A 12 -30.61 -21.27 12.52
N PHE A 13 -29.40 -21.69 12.17
CA PHE A 13 -28.77 -22.91 12.69
C PHE A 13 -28.03 -22.66 14.01
N LEU A 14 -27.51 -21.45 14.22
CA LEU A 14 -26.76 -21.07 15.42
C LEU A 14 -27.64 -20.35 16.45
N ALA A 15 -28.72 -19.69 16.03
CA ALA A 15 -29.66 -19.00 16.90
C ALA A 15 -30.22 -19.89 18.02
N PRO A 16 -30.56 -21.18 17.79
CA PRO A 16 -31.06 -22.08 18.84
C PRO A 16 -30.00 -22.43 19.89
N LEU A 17 -28.72 -22.14 19.66
CA LEU A 17 -27.66 -22.43 20.62
C LEU A 17 -27.64 -21.44 21.78
N PHE A 18 -28.26 -20.26 21.62
CA PHE A 18 -28.29 -19.22 22.64
C PHE A 18 -29.04 -19.71 23.88
N LYS A 19 -28.37 -19.66 25.03
CA LYS A 19 -28.95 -20.06 26.31
C LYS A 19 -29.32 -18.84 27.14
N GLU A 20 -28.34 -17.97 27.36
CA GLU A 20 -28.44 -16.82 28.25
C GLU A 20 -27.26 -15.87 28.02
N LYS A 21 -27.30 -14.66 28.59
CA LYS A 21 -26.18 -13.72 28.47
C LYS A 21 -25.23 -13.86 29.67
N ARG A 22 -23.95 -14.13 29.40
CA ARG A 22 -22.87 -14.26 30.42
C ARG A 22 -21.70 -13.33 30.09
N PRO A 23 -21.84 -12.01 30.29
CA PRO A 23 -20.81 -11.03 29.93
C PRO A 23 -19.46 -11.26 30.65
N GLU A 24 -19.47 -11.89 31.81
CA GLU A 24 -18.30 -12.31 32.58
C GLU A 24 -17.46 -13.41 31.92
N TYR A 25 -17.97 -14.10 30.89
CA TYR A 25 -17.19 -15.06 30.11
C TYR A 25 -16.33 -14.39 29.04
N PHE A 26 -16.52 -13.09 28.80
CA PHE A 26 -15.86 -12.37 27.71
C PHE A 26 -14.86 -11.34 28.21
N ALA A 27 -13.91 -10.99 27.34
CA ALA A 27 -12.83 -10.06 27.65
C ALA A 27 -13.35 -8.66 27.96
N ARG A 28 -12.81 -8.04 29.02
CA ARG A 28 -13.15 -6.68 29.48
C ARG A 28 -11.99 -5.71 29.25
N GLY A 29 -12.29 -4.41 29.33
CA GLY A 29 -11.31 -3.31 29.26
C GLY A 29 -10.94 -2.86 27.84
N PHE A 30 -11.85 -3.06 26.88
CA PHE A 30 -11.71 -2.57 25.52
C PHE A 30 -12.84 -1.58 25.21
N LYS A 31 -12.52 -0.52 24.47
CA LYS A 31 -13.57 0.25 23.77
C LYS A 31 -14.16 -0.69 22.72
N LEU A 32 -15.43 -1.05 22.89
CA LEU A 32 -16.10 -2.00 22.02
C LEU A 32 -16.34 -1.33 20.66
N THR A 33 -15.60 -1.78 19.64
CA THR A 33 -15.63 -1.22 18.28
C THR A 33 -16.12 -2.25 17.25
N GLY A 34 -16.69 -3.37 17.70
CA GLY A 34 -16.96 -4.55 16.88
C GLY A 34 -15.78 -5.52 16.79
N THR A 35 -15.99 -6.66 16.14
CA THR A 35 -15.04 -7.77 16.00
C THR A 35 -14.41 -7.83 14.61
N ALA A 36 -13.14 -8.26 14.55
CA ALA A 36 -12.46 -8.58 13.31
C ALA A 36 -12.82 -9.98 12.79
N ASP A 37 -13.42 -10.86 13.61
CA ASP A 37 -13.86 -12.19 13.19
C ASP A 37 -15.07 -12.06 12.24
N PRO A 38 -14.93 -12.40 10.94
CA PRO A 38 -16.01 -12.27 9.97
C PRO A 38 -17.24 -13.10 10.34
N ARG A 39 -17.07 -14.25 11.01
CA ARG A 39 -18.19 -15.12 11.40
C ARG A 39 -19.03 -14.48 12.49
N LEU A 40 -18.38 -13.87 13.48
CA LEU A 40 -19.08 -13.12 14.52
C LEU A 40 -19.77 -11.89 13.91
N LYS A 41 -19.10 -11.16 13.01
CA LYS A 41 -19.70 -10.03 12.29
C LYS A 41 -20.95 -10.42 11.49
N ASN A 42 -20.92 -11.57 10.81
CA ASN A 42 -22.04 -12.06 10.02
C ASN A 42 -23.24 -12.50 10.88
N ASN A 43 -22.97 -13.04 12.07
CA ASN A 43 -24.01 -13.52 12.98
C ASN A 43 -24.54 -12.45 13.94
N TYR A 44 -23.81 -11.36 14.13
CA TYR A 44 -24.20 -10.23 14.98
C TYR A 44 -24.02 -8.90 14.22
N PRO A 45 -24.72 -8.71 13.09
CA PRO A 45 -24.53 -7.54 12.26
C PRO A 45 -24.91 -6.27 13.02
N GLY A 46 -24.02 -5.27 13.01
CA GLY A 46 -24.25 -3.99 13.68
C GLY A 46 -23.99 -3.99 15.19
N ASP A 47 -23.69 -5.14 15.81
CA ASP A 47 -23.35 -5.21 17.22
C ASP A 47 -21.92 -4.68 17.47
N LYS A 48 -21.85 -3.42 17.87
CA LYS A 48 -20.59 -2.77 18.23
C LYS A 48 -20.07 -3.20 19.60
N THR A 49 -20.87 -3.92 20.39
CA THR A 49 -20.55 -4.36 21.75
C THR A 49 -19.88 -5.73 21.81
N LEU A 50 -19.62 -6.37 20.66
CA LEU A 50 -18.95 -7.67 20.60
C LEU A 50 -17.58 -7.63 21.27
N PRO A 51 -17.37 -8.43 22.33
CA PRO A 51 -16.06 -8.53 22.96
C PRO A 51 -15.05 -9.15 22.00
N PRO A 52 -13.80 -8.66 21.96
CA PRO A 52 -12.80 -9.14 21.02
C PRO A 52 -12.26 -10.54 21.36
N GLN A 53 -12.40 -10.98 22.61
CA GLN A 53 -11.89 -12.26 23.11
C GLN A 53 -12.71 -12.78 24.30
N LEU A 54 -12.34 -13.97 24.78
CA LEU A 54 -12.86 -14.57 26.02
C LEU A 54 -12.08 -14.11 27.26
N CYS A 55 -12.68 -14.28 28.44
CA CYS A 55 -12.02 -14.03 29.72
C CYS A 55 -11.22 -15.26 30.17
N TYR A 56 -9.89 -15.15 30.24
CA TYR A 56 -9.00 -16.28 30.49
C TYR A 56 -9.03 -16.79 31.94
N THR A 57 -9.53 -16.00 32.88
CA THR A 57 -9.71 -16.42 34.29
C THR A 57 -11.15 -16.81 34.61
N SER A 58 -12.04 -16.87 33.62
CA SER A 58 -13.43 -17.27 33.85
C SER A 58 -13.56 -18.78 33.99
N ASN A 59 -14.15 -19.23 35.10
CA ASN A 59 -14.48 -20.65 35.29
C ASN A 59 -15.45 -21.15 34.23
N GLY A 60 -16.44 -20.35 33.82
CA GLY A 60 -17.38 -20.75 32.78
C GLY A 60 -16.73 -20.94 31.40
N VAL A 61 -15.69 -20.17 31.08
CA VAL A 61 -14.88 -20.40 29.87
C VAL A 61 -14.11 -21.72 29.98
N ARG A 62 -13.45 -21.97 31.12
CA ARG A 62 -12.76 -23.23 31.39
C ARG A 62 -13.71 -24.42 31.25
N ASP A 63 -14.85 -24.37 31.93
CA ASP A 63 -15.81 -25.48 32.00
C ASP A 63 -16.46 -25.74 30.63
N TRP A 64 -16.73 -24.67 29.86
CA TRP A 64 -17.19 -24.80 28.47
C TRP A 64 -16.19 -25.57 27.62
N TYR A 65 -14.90 -25.21 27.69
CA TYR A 65 -13.88 -25.88 26.87
C TYR A 65 -13.61 -27.32 27.33
N ILE A 66 -13.69 -27.62 28.64
CA ILE A 66 -13.64 -29.02 29.11
C ILE A 66 -14.75 -29.84 28.45
N HIS A 67 -16.00 -29.34 28.47
CA HIS A 67 -17.12 -29.98 27.80
C HIS A 67 -16.89 -30.14 26.29
N GLU A 68 -16.41 -29.09 25.62
CA GLU A 68 -16.14 -29.11 24.18
C GLU A 68 -15.10 -30.16 23.84
N VAL A 69 -13.94 -30.18 24.51
CA VAL A 69 -12.89 -31.16 24.30
C VAL A 69 -13.41 -32.59 24.49
N LEU A 70 -14.13 -32.86 25.59
CA LEU A 70 -14.70 -34.18 25.87
C LEU A 70 -15.74 -34.61 24.82
N THR A 71 -16.49 -33.66 24.24
CA THR A 71 -17.44 -33.96 23.16
C THR A 71 -16.71 -34.47 21.91
N TYR A 72 -15.66 -33.77 21.46
CA TYR A 72 -14.90 -34.19 20.28
C TYR A 72 -14.08 -35.46 20.54
N ALA A 73 -13.48 -35.57 21.73
CA ALA A 73 -12.79 -36.76 22.21
C ALA A 73 -13.68 -38.02 22.19
N GLY A 74 -14.95 -37.87 22.58
CA GLY A 74 -15.96 -38.92 22.53
C GLY A 74 -16.52 -39.21 21.13
N GLY A 75 -15.93 -38.66 20.08
CA GLY A 75 -16.32 -38.92 18.70
C GLY A 75 -17.51 -38.09 18.20
N LYS A 76 -17.96 -37.09 18.95
CA LYS A 76 -19.12 -36.23 18.61
C LYS A 76 -18.68 -34.85 18.11
N ASN A 77 -19.64 -34.03 17.70
CA ASN A 77 -19.39 -32.68 17.16
C ASN A 77 -20.30 -31.64 17.84
N LEU A 78 -19.99 -30.35 17.68
CA LEU A 78 -20.80 -29.24 18.19
C LEU A 78 -21.14 -28.25 17.08
N LYS A 79 -22.42 -27.88 16.96
CA LYS A 79 -22.83 -26.73 16.15
C LYS A 79 -22.13 -25.46 16.64
N GLY A 80 -21.50 -24.74 15.73
CA GLY A 80 -20.67 -23.57 16.02
C GLY A 80 -19.25 -23.91 16.48
N GLY A 81 -18.87 -25.19 16.56
CA GLY A 81 -17.53 -25.67 16.90
C GLY A 81 -16.69 -26.04 15.66
N PHE A 82 -15.53 -26.64 15.89
CA PHE A 82 -14.62 -27.07 14.82
C PHE A 82 -15.28 -28.08 13.86
N GLY A 83 -15.14 -27.90 12.56
CA GLY A 83 -15.77 -28.77 11.55
C GLY A 83 -17.28 -28.59 11.38
N ASN A 84 -17.97 -27.87 12.27
CA ASN A 84 -19.39 -27.48 12.13
C ASN A 84 -19.62 -26.01 12.50
N LYS A 85 -18.73 -25.15 12.00
CA LYS A 85 -18.64 -23.72 12.38
C LYS A 85 -19.92 -22.91 12.13
N ASP A 86 -20.69 -23.28 11.10
CA ASP A 86 -21.93 -22.60 10.72
C ASP A 86 -23.18 -23.27 11.30
N GLY A 87 -23.00 -24.42 11.99
CA GLY A 87 -24.07 -25.19 12.65
C GLY A 87 -24.96 -25.97 11.68
N THR A 88 -24.59 -26.05 10.40
CA THR A 88 -25.40 -26.65 9.33
C THR A 88 -25.42 -28.18 9.35
N ILE A 89 -24.45 -28.82 10.03
CA ILE A 89 -24.45 -30.27 10.19
C ILE A 89 -25.37 -30.61 11.38
N GLU A 90 -26.52 -31.20 11.07
CA GLU A 90 -27.53 -31.61 12.05
C GLU A 90 -27.09 -32.84 12.86
N ASP A 91 -26.53 -33.85 12.19
CA ASP A 91 -25.96 -35.02 12.85
C ASP A 91 -24.66 -34.65 13.57
N THR A 92 -24.74 -34.55 14.89
CA THR A 92 -23.61 -34.25 15.78
C THR A 92 -23.03 -35.50 16.44
N SER A 93 -23.49 -36.70 16.05
CA SER A 93 -23.00 -37.97 16.59
C SER A 93 -21.60 -38.35 16.11
N ARG A 94 -21.09 -37.67 15.07
CA ARG A 94 -19.78 -37.93 14.45
C ARG A 94 -18.89 -36.69 14.42
N THR A 95 -17.65 -36.84 14.85
CA THR A 95 -16.58 -35.83 14.81
C THR A 95 -15.89 -35.81 13.44
N MET A 96 -15.48 -34.62 13.01
CA MET A 96 -14.57 -34.43 11.87
C MET A 96 -13.08 -34.56 12.27
N ILE A 97 -12.81 -34.74 13.56
CA ILE A 97 -11.47 -34.94 14.12
C ILE A 97 -11.49 -36.27 14.89
N PRO A 98 -11.47 -37.43 14.20
CA PRO A 98 -11.49 -38.72 14.86
C PRO A 98 -10.19 -38.95 15.65
N ARG A 99 -10.30 -39.73 16.73
CA ARG A 99 -9.13 -40.18 17.48
C ARG A 99 -8.32 -41.16 16.65
N ILE A 100 -6.99 -41.07 16.77
CA ILE A 100 -6.08 -42.09 16.26
C ILE A 100 -5.91 -43.14 17.38
N PRO A 101 -6.22 -44.43 17.15
CA PRO A 101 -6.04 -45.48 18.14
C PRO A 101 -4.63 -45.50 18.73
N GLY A 102 -4.52 -45.68 20.05
CA GLY A 102 -3.24 -45.74 20.77
C GLY A 102 -2.50 -44.40 20.88
N ARG A 103 -3.13 -43.27 20.51
CA ARG A 103 -2.54 -41.93 20.63
C ARG A 103 -3.43 -41.01 21.48
N THR A 104 -2.79 -40.13 22.26
CA THR A 104 -3.49 -39.07 22.97
C THR A 104 -4.19 -38.14 21.98
N PHE A 105 -5.46 -37.84 22.24
CA PHE A 105 -6.24 -36.88 21.46
C PHE A 105 -5.97 -35.46 21.95
N TYR A 106 -5.48 -34.57 21.08
CA TYR A 106 -5.24 -33.17 21.42
C TYR A 106 -6.21 -32.26 20.68
N TYR A 107 -7.14 -31.64 21.42
CA TYR A 107 -8.08 -30.68 20.83
C TYR A 107 -7.47 -29.26 20.78
N PRO A 108 -7.41 -28.61 19.60
CA PRO A 108 -6.80 -27.29 19.47
C PRO A 108 -7.71 -26.18 20.02
N ILE A 109 -7.16 -25.33 20.89
CA ILE A 109 -7.86 -24.15 21.43
C ILE A 109 -6.96 -22.93 21.26
N GLU A 110 -7.44 -21.94 20.49
CA GLU A 110 -6.70 -20.71 20.19
C GLU A 110 -7.47 -19.43 20.44
N GLY A 111 -6.70 -18.36 20.63
CA GLY A 111 -7.21 -16.99 20.54
C GLY A 111 -7.56 -16.63 19.10
N GLY A 112 -8.54 -15.75 18.92
CA GLY A 112 -9.05 -15.29 17.63
C GLY A 112 -8.19 -14.22 16.93
N ASP A 113 -6.88 -14.43 16.92
CA ASP A 113 -5.85 -13.68 16.15
C ASP A 113 -6.06 -12.16 16.02
N ASN A 114 -6.24 -11.47 17.15
CA ASN A 114 -6.49 -10.02 17.18
C ASN A 114 -5.64 -9.25 18.19
N GLY A 115 -4.71 -9.95 18.85
CA GLY A 115 -3.81 -9.38 19.85
C GLY A 115 -4.49 -8.83 21.11
N LYS A 116 -5.76 -9.16 21.35
CA LYS A 116 -6.50 -8.74 22.55
C LYS A 116 -6.53 -9.87 23.58
N PHE A 117 -6.49 -9.50 24.86
CA PHE A 117 -6.66 -10.40 26.00
C PHE A 117 -7.37 -9.65 27.13
N CYS A 118 -8.11 -10.35 27.98
CA CYS A 118 -8.94 -9.70 29.00
C CYS A 118 -8.11 -8.82 29.96
N GLN A 119 -8.60 -7.62 30.23
CA GLN A 119 -7.99 -6.64 31.14
C GLN A 119 -8.73 -6.54 32.48
N CYS A 120 -9.49 -7.57 32.89
CA CYS A 120 -10.13 -7.56 34.21
C CYS A 120 -9.08 -7.65 35.34
N VAL A 121 -9.49 -7.31 36.56
CA VAL A 121 -8.63 -7.33 37.75
C VAL A 121 -7.94 -8.68 37.97
N SER A 122 -8.59 -9.79 37.60
CA SER A 122 -8.02 -11.14 37.72
C SER A 122 -7.04 -11.50 36.61
N CYS A 123 -7.18 -10.92 35.41
CA CYS A 123 -6.32 -11.22 34.26
C CYS A 123 -5.08 -10.33 34.19
N LYS A 124 -5.20 -9.04 34.54
CA LYS A 124 -4.10 -8.06 34.47
C LYS A 124 -2.80 -8.51 35.15
N PRO A 125 -2.80 -9.15 36.34
CA PRO A 125 -1.56 -9.54 37.03
C PRO A 125 -0.69 -10.55 36.28
N PHE A 126 -1.24 -11.26 35.28
CA PHE A 126 -0.50 -12.23 34.48
C PHE A 126 0.25 -11.62 33.30
N VAL A 127 0.00 -10.34 33.00
CA VAL A 127 0.46 -9.68 31.77
C VAL A 127 1.72 -8.88 32.09
N LYS A 128 2.78 -9.12 31.32
CA LYS A 128 4.07 -8.42 31.44
C LYS A 128 4.25 -7.41 30.30
N ASP A 129 5.41 -6.76 30.28
CA ASP A 129 5.84 -5.85 29.21
C ASP A 129 5.66 -6.45 27.81
N ASN A 130 5.54 -5.56 26.81
CA ASN A 130 5.25 -5.93 25.42
C ASN A 130 3.95 -6.71 25.24
N ASN A 131 2.97 -6.54 26.15
CA ASN A 131 1.69 -7.25 26.12
C ASN A 131 1.86 -8.79 26.19
N ASN A 132 2.92 -9.26 26.83
CA ASN A 132 3.13 -10.70 27.03
C ASN A 132 2.05 -11.26 27.97
N PHE A 133 1.13 -12.05 27.43
CA PHE A 133 0.07 -12.72 28.19
C PHE A 133 0.25 -14.24 28.24
N SER A 134 1.45 -14.76 27.95
CA SER A 134 1.73 -16.20 27.92
C SER A 134 1.29 -16.89 29.21
N ALA A 135 1.68 -16.36 30.38
CA ALA A 135 1.30 -16.94 31.67
C ALA A 135 -0.24 -17.03 31.84
N LEU A 136 -0.98 -16.01 31.38
CA LEU A 136 -2.44 -16.00 31.39
C LEU A 136 -3.03 -17.12 30.51
N LYS A 137 -2.55 -17.20 29.27
CA LYS A 137 -3.00 -18.20 28.28
C LYS A 137 -2.74 -19.62 28.79
N PHE A 138 -1.49 -19.92 29.14
CA PHE A 138 -1.07 -21.26 29.51
C PHE A 138 -1.65 -21.72 30.86
N THR A 139 -1.96 -20.79 31.78
CA THR A 139 -2.70 -21.13 33.00
C THR A 139 -4.12 -21.62 32.69
N LEU A 140 -4.85 -20.93 31.81
CA LEU A 140 -6.18 -21.39 31.38
C LEU A 140 -6.08 -22.77 30.70
N MET A 141 -5.15 -22.91 29.77
CA MET A 141 -4.98 -24.15 29.00
C MET A 141 -4.64 -25.35 29.89
N SER A 142 -3.75 -25.16 30.87
CA SER A 142 -3.42 -26.22 31.84
C SER A 142 -4.62 -26.63 32.66
N LYS A 143 -5.42 -25.67 33.15
CA LYS A 143 -6.66 -25.97 33.91
C LYS A 143 -7.72 -26.70 33.08
N ILE A 144 -7.84 -26.38 31.80
CA ILE A 144 -8.72 -27.12 30.88
C ILE A 144 -8.20 -28.55 30.72
N ALA A 145 -6.90 -28.71 30.45
CA ALA A 145 -6.26 -30.01 30.24
C ALA A 145 -6.43 -30.93 31.47
N GLU A 146 -6.17 -30.42 32.68
CA GLU A 146 -6.37 -31.15 33.94
C GLU A 146 -7.84 -31.56 34.13
N GLY A 147 -8.78 -30.65 33.80
CA GLY A 147 -10.21 -30.94 33.89
C GLY A 147 -10.65 -32.04 32.92
N VAL A 148 -10.08 -32.06 31.71
CA VAL A 148 -10.31 -33.10 30.69
C VAL A 148 -9.73 -34.44 31.15
N ALA A 149 -8.48 -34.46 31.65
CA ALA A 149 -7.81 -35.69 32.08
C ALA A 149 -8.56 -36.44 33.19
N LYS A 150 -9.29 -35.72 34.06
CA LYS A 150 -10.14 -36.32 35.11
C LYS A 150 -11.31 -37.15 34.55
N LYS A 151 -11.72 -36.91 33.31
CA LYS A 151 -12.85 -37.59 32.66
C LYS A 151 -12.41 -38.52 31.53
N ASP A 152 -11.32 -38.17 30.86
CA ASP A 152 -10.73 -38.96 29.79
C ASP A 152 -9.19 -38.76 29.78
N PRO A 153 -8.44 -39.68 30.40
CA PRO A 153 -6.97 -39.60 30.45
C PRO A 153 -6.30 -39.68 29.07
N GLY A 154 -7.01 -40.18 28.05
CA GLY A 154 -6.54 -40.24 26.66
C GLY A 154 -6.82 -38.95 25.88
N ALA A 155 -7.41 -37.92 26.49
CA ALA A 155 -7.62 -36.61 25.89
C ALA A 155 -6.80 -35.51 26.57
N GLY A 156 -6.48 -34.51 25.75
CA GLY A 156 -5.74 -33.33 26.11
C GLY A 156 -6.10 -32.16 25.20
N VAL A 157 -5.34 -31.08 25.35
CA VAL A 157 -5.53 -29.86 24.56
C VAL A 157 -4.24 -29.49 23.86
N SER A 158 -4.36 -28.83 22.71
CA SER A 158 -3.23 -28.19 22.07
C SER A 158 -3.40 -26.68 22.02
N THR A 159 -2.29 -25.95 22.10
CA THR A 159 -2.30 -24.51 21.91
C THR A 159 -0.99 -23.97 21.31
N LEU A 160 -1.00 -22.72 20.84
CA LEU A 160 0.12 -22.03 20.22
C LEU A 160 0.95 -21.25 21.25
N ALA A 161 2.28 -21.31 21.11
CA ALA A 161 3.17 -20.25 21.60
C ALA A 161 3.38 -19.27 20.45
N TYR A 162 2.65 -18.15 20.45
CA TYR A 162 2.56 -17.25 19.29
C TYR A 162 2.57 -15.77 19.66
N ILE A 163 3.48 -15.00 19.05
CA ILE A 163 3.69 -13.55 19.20
C ILE A 163 3.61 -13.10 20.66
N LEU A 164 2.43 -12.68 21.12
CA LEU A 164 2.18 -12.14 22.47
C LEU A 164 2.15 -13.23 23.55
N SER A 165 2.07 -14.49 23.15
CA SER A 165 2.12 -15.68 24.01
C SER A 165 3.34 -16.57 23.74
N MET A 166 4.33 -16.06 22.99
CA MET A 166 5.53 -16.82 22.58
C MET A 166 6.51 -17.06 23.74
N TYR A 167 6.66 -16.09 24.66
CA TYR A 167 7.52 -16.27 25.82
C TYR A 167 7.11 -17.49 26.66
N TYR A 168 8.06 -18.33 27.05
CA TYR A 168 7.85 -19.44 27.97
C TYR A 168 7.35 -18.90 29.32
N PRO A 169 6.23 -19.42 29.85
CA PRO A 169 5.65 -18.93 31.09
C PRO A 169 6.35 -19.54 32.31
N ASP A 170 7.53 -19.01 32.69
CA ASP A 170 8.40 -19.59 33.75
C ASP A 170 7.72 -19.94 35.08
N LYS A 171 6.61 -19.26 35.43
CA LYS A 171 5.86 -19.45 36.69
C LYS A 171 4.64 -20.36 36.54
N VAL A 172 4.38 -20.93 35.37
CA VAL A 172 3.21 -21.78 35.10
C VAL A 172 3.68 -23.21 34.87
N LYS A 173 3.23 -24.14 35.72
CA LYS A 173 3.37 -25.57 35.46
C LYS A 173 2.35 -25.97 34.41
N LEU A 174 2.82 -26.40 33.25
CA LEU A 174 1.96 -26.87 32.17
C LEU A 174 1.49 -28.31 32.43
N ALA A 175 0.21 -28.60 32.26
CA ALA A 175 -0.36 -29.93 32.47
C ALA A 175 0.19 -30.97 31.48
N ASP A 176 0.36 -32.23 31.89
CA ASP A 176 1.08 -33.26 31.10
C ASP A 176 0.37 -33.62 29.79
N ASN A 177 -0.96 -33.54 29.75
CA ASN A 177 -1.78 -33.79 28.56
C ASN A 177 -1.97 -32.53 27.68
N MET A 178 -0.95 -31.69 27.56
CA MET A 178 -0.95 -30.58 26.60
C MET A 178 0.10 -30.75 25.50
N MET A 179 -0.27 -30.44 24.27
CA MET A 179 0.67 -30.24 23.16
C MET A 179 0.85 -28.73 22.91
N VAL A 180 2.08 -28.31 22.62
CA VAL A 180 2.37 -26.90 22.27
C VAL A 180 2.91 -26.82 20.84
N GLN A 181 2.28 -26.01 20.01
CA GLN A 181 2.80 -25.67 18.69
C GLN A 181 3.49 -24.30 18.76
N ILE A 182 4.78 -24.26 18.49
CA ILE A 182 5.60 -23.05 18.58
C ILE A 182 5.59 -22.35 17.21
N CYS A 183 5.17 -21.09 17.19
CA CYS A 183 5.04 -20.31 15.97
C CYS A 183 6.31 -19.48 15.70
N LEU A 184 7.00 -19.75 14.59
CA LEU A 184 8.30 -19.16 14.29
C LEU A 184 8.31 -18.40 12.95
N THR A 185 8.66 -17.11 12.99
CA THR A 185 8.93 -16.30 11.81
C THR A 185 10.36 -16.50 11.31
N VAL A 186 10.72 -17.73 10.96
CA VAL A 186 12.10 -18.13 10.60
C VAL A 186 12.70 -17.31 9.46
N TYR A 187 11.89 -16.82 8.53
CA TYR A 187 12.36 -15.94 7.44
C TYR A 187 12.92 -14.58 7.92
N SER A 188 12.71 -14.21 9.19
CA SER A 188 13.30 -13.01 9.80
C SER A 188 14.67 -13.27 10.43
N TRP A 189 15.12 -14.53 10.49
CA TRP A 189 16.31 -14.95 11.24
C TRP A 189 17.65 -14.63 10.56
N TRP A 190 17.64 -14.08 9.35
CA TRP A 190 18.81 -13.39 8.81
C TRP A 190 19.16 -12.14 9.65
N HIS A 191 18.19 -11.56 10.37
CA HIS A 191 18.42 -10.45 11.29
C HIS A 191 18.97 -10.97 12.63
N PRO A 192 20.20 -10.60 13.06
CA PRO A 192 20.84 -11.16 14.25
C PRO A 192 20.03 -11.04 15.55
N THR A 193 19.44 -9.88 15.83
CA THR A 193 18.58 -9.69 17.02
C THR A 193 17.30 -10.54 16.97
N ALA A 194 16.64 -10.63 15.80
CA ALA A 194 15.46 -11.47 15.64
C ALA A 194 15.81 -12.94 15.87
N TYR A 195 16.89 -13.43 15.25
CA TYR A 195 17.40 -14.78 15.49
C TYR A 195 17.64 -15.03 16.98
N ARG A 196 18.45 -14.20 17.63
CA ARG A 196 18.79 -14.36 19.06
C ARG A 196 17.54 -14.45 19.95
N LEU A 197 16.58 -13.53 19.78
CA LEU A 197 15.39 -13.47 20.62
C LEU A 197 14.42 -14.62 20.33
N GLN A 198 14.16 -14.92 19.06
CA GLN A 198 13.18 -15.93 18.66
C GLN A 198 13.71 -17.36 18.82
N HIS A 199 14.95 -17.60 18.37
CA HIS A 199 15.63 -18.89 18.54
C HIS A 199 15.94 -19.16 20.01
N GLY A 200 16.37 -18.16 20.78
CA GLY A 200 16.60 -18.30 22.21
C GLY A 200 15.33 -18.70 22.97
N GLU A 201 14.19 -18.08 22.64
CA GLU A 201 12.91 -18.46 23.23
C GLU A 201 12.46 -19.86 22.79
N TYR A 202 12.68 -20.22 21.52
CA TYR A 202 12.44 -21.56 21.01
C TYR A 202 13.26 -22.61 21.78
N LYS A 203 14.58 -22.43 21.93
CA LYS A 203 15.43 -23.35 22.69
C LYS A 203 15.02 -23.42 24.16
N LYS A 204 14.51 -22.34 24.74
CA LYS A 204 13.94 -22.35 26.09
C LYS A 204 12.71 -23.27 26.19
N TRP A 205 11.81 -23.26 25.19
CA TRP A 205 10.71 -24.21 25.12
C TRP A 205 11.19 -25.65 25.02
N ILE A 206 12.15 -25.94 24.13
CA ILE A 206 12.75 -27.28 23.98
C ILE A 206 13.33 -27.77 25.31
N ALA A 207 14.18 -26.96 25.94
CA ALA A 207 14.86 -27.33 27.19
C ALA A 207 13.89 -27.58 28.36
N ARG A 208 12.75 -26.87 28.40
CA ARG A 208 11.81 -26.96 29.51
C ARG A 208 10.72 -28.01 29.33
N GLU A 209 10.30 -28.26 28.08
CA GLU A 209 9.10 -29.06 27.78
C GLU A 209 9.33 -30.20 26.78
N GLY A 210 10.44 -30.20 26.02
CA GLY A 210 10.67 -31.15 24.93
C GLY A 210 10.71 -32.62 25.35
N SER A 211 11.12 -32.92 26.59
CA SER A 211 11.10 -34.28 27.16
C SER A 211 9.79 -34.64 27.88
N LYS A 212 8.87 -33.68 28.04
CA LYS A 212 7.64 -33.85 28.84
C LYS A 212 6.39 -33.98 27.98
N ARG A 213 6.37 -33.34 26.81
CA ARG A 213 5.19 -33.26 25.96
C ARG A 213 5.58 -33.13 24.49
N PRO A 214 4.67 -33.45 23.56
CA PRO A 214 4.88 -33.15 22.15
C PRO A 214 5.01 -31.63 21.93
N LEU A 215 6.10 -31.23 21.28
CA LEU A 215 6.28 -29.91 20.71
C LEU A 215 6.22 -30.02 19.19
N THR A 216 5.44 -29.13 18.57
CA THR A 216 5.31 -29.03 17.11
C THR A 216 5.62 -27.61 16.65
N LEU A 217 5.81 -27.40 15.36
CA LEU A 217 6.12 -26.10 14.79
C LEU A 217 5.00 -25.60 13.87
N TRP A 218 4.80 -24.29 13.90
CA TRP A 218 4.13 -23.53 12.85
C TRP A 218 5.14 -22.51 12.31
N THR A 219 5.68 -22.72 11.11
CA THR A 219 6.64 -21.77 10.53
C THR A 219 5.98 -20.85 9.51
N TYR A 220 6.48 -19.64 9.42
CA TYR A 220 6.12 -18.70 8.36
C TYR A 220 7.30 -18.63 7.37
N LEU A 221 7.17 -19.29 6.21
CA LEU A 221 8.14 -19.22 5.11
C LEU A 221 7.69 -18.14 4.14
N PHE A 222 7.82 -16.90 4.59
CA PHE A 222 7.60 -15.70 3.80
C PHE A 222 8.92 -15.15 3.27
N GLY A 223 8.83 -14.07 2.49
CA GLY A 223 9.99 -13.34 2.03
C GLY A 223 9.61 -11.95 1.57
N SER A 224 10.48 -11.36 0.78
CA SER A 224 10.36 -9.99 0.31
C SER A 224 9.04 -9.65 -0.41
N PRO A 225 8.35 -10.55 -1.16
CA PRO A 225 7.05 -10.23 -1.74
C PRO A 225 5.93 -10.00 -0.71
N TRP A 226 5.98 -10.73 0.42
CA TRP A 226 5.04 -10.52 1.53
C TRP A 226 5.25 -9.14 2.13
N ASP A 227 6.49 -8.83 2.48
CA ASP A 227 6.87 -7.54 3.07
C ASP A 227 6.55 -6.39 2.12
N ALA A 228 6.87 -6.53 0.84
CA ALA A 228 6.52 -5.55 -0.17
C ALA A 228 5.01 -5.28 -0.22
N ARG A 229 4.19 -6.34 -0.28
CA ARG A 229 2.74 -6.23 -0.40
C ARG A 229 2.06 -5.68 0.86
N ILE A 230 2.50 -6.12 2.03
CA ILE A 230 1.82 -5.86 3.32
C ILE A 230 2.41 -4.63 4.03
N HIS A 231 3.72 -4.40 3.90
CA HIS A 231 4.44 -3.43 4.71
C HIS A 231 5.08 -2.25 3.96
N PHE A 232 5.21 -2.32 2.64
CA PHE A 232 5.94 -1.30 1.87
C PHE A 232 5.23 -0.91 0.56
N GLY A 233 3.91 -0.78 0.61
CA GLY A 233 3.14 -0.17 -0.48
C GLY A 233 3.10 -0.95 -1.82
N LYS A 234 3.49 -2.23 -1.86
CA LYS A 234 3.53 -3.10 -3.06
C LYS A 234 4.64 -2.78 -4.08
N TYR A 235 5.84 -2.41 -3.61
CA TYR A 235 7.01 -2.32 -4.49
C TYR A 235 7.42 -3.69 -5.07
N HIS A 236 8.27 -3.70 -6.10
CA HIS A 236 8.87 -4.94 -6.61
C HIS A 236 10.21 -5.23 -5.89
N PRO A 237 10.30 -6.29 -5.07
CA PRO A 237 11.48 -6.52 -4.26
C PRO A 237 12.54 -7.38 -4.94
N PHE A 238 13.75 -7.33 -4.40
CA PHE A 238 14.79 -8.31 -4.69
C PHE A 238 14.36 -9.69 -4.12
N PRO A 239 14.54 -10.82 -4.83
CA PRO A 239 14.19 -12.15 -4.33
C PRO A 239 14.94 -12.52 -3.04
N THR A 240 14.37 -13.40 -2.20
CA THR A 240 14.92 -13.69 -0.85
C THR A 240 14.85 -15.18 -0.54
N PHE A 241 15.55 -16.00 -1.33
CA PHE A 241 15.65 -17.45 -1.15
C PHE A 241 16.67 -17.82 -0.09
N TYR A 242 16.49 -18.99 0.54
CA TYR A 242 17.35 -19.52 1.61
C TYR A 242 17.25 -21.05 1.76
N PRO A 243 17.45 -21.82 0.68
CA PRO A 243 17.26 -23.27 0.71
C PRO A 243 18.24 -24.02 1.64
N ARG A 244 19.53 -23.63 1.69
CA ARG A 244 20.50 -24.29 2.57
C ARG A 244 20.20 -23.99 4.01
N LYS A 245 19.87 -22.73 4.32
CA LYS A 245 19.49 -22.37 5.67
C LYS A 245 18.22 -23.09 6.12
N THR A 246 17.24 -23.24 5.24
CA THR A 246 16.06 -24.07 5.52
C THR A 246 16.48 -25.49 5.92
N GLY A 247 17.43 -26.10 5.21
CA GLY A 247 17.94 -27.41 5.58
C GLY A 247 18.61 -27.46 6.95
N GLU A 248 19.47 -26.49 7.28
CA GLU A 248 20.09 -26.39 8.61
C GLU A 248 19.05 -26.29 9.73
N LEU A 249 18.06 -25.40 9.56
CA LEU A 249 17.02 -25.17 10.58
C LEU A 249 16.14 -26.40 10.79
N PHE A 250 15.72 -27.06 9.72
CA PHE A 250 14.83 -28.22 9.85
C PHE A 250 15.53 -29.46 10.39
N LYS A 251 16.84 -29.60 10.17
CA LYS A 251 17.66 -30.61 10.86
C LYS A 251 17.75 -30.31 12.36
N GLU A 252 18.05 -29.06 12.72
CA GLU A 252 18.05 -28.64 14.13
C GLU A 252 16.70 -28.93 14.79
N PHE A 253 15.59 -28.60 14.13
CA PHE A 253 14.26 -28.86 14.68
C PHE A 253 14.00 -30.36 14.91
N ALA A 254 14.44 -31.22 13.99
CA ALA A 254 14.32 -32.66 14.15
C ALA A 254 15.17 -33.18 15.32
N ASP A 255 16.42 -32.73 15.42
CA ASP A 255 17.36 -33.07 16.49
C ASP A 255 16.84 -32.61 17.87
N ASP A 256 16.20 -31.44 17.92
CA ASP A 256 15.55 -30.88 19.11
C ASP A 256 14.27 -31.64 19.53
N GLY A 257 13.88 -32.67 18.79
CA GLY A 257 12.77 -33.53 19.16
C GLY A 257 11.40 -33.05 18.70
N ILE A 258 11.31 -32.11 17.74
CA ILE A 258 10.03 -31.68 17.18
C ILE A 258 9.31 -32.87 16.50
N ARG A 259 7.99 -32.99 16.73
CA ARG A 259 7.18 -34.14 16.27
C ARG A 259 6.05 -33.78 15.31
N GLY A 260 6.03 -32.55 14.80
CA GLY A 260 5.03 -32.12 13.83
C GLY A 260 5.32 -30.73 13.30
N TRP A 261 4.90 -30.47 12.06
CA TRP A 261 5.15 -29.22 11.38
C TRP A 261 3.94 -28.80 10.53
N PHE A 262 3.60 -27.53 10.62
CA PHE A 262 2.69 -26.83 9.73
C PHE A 262 3.40 -25.57 9.21
N CYS A 263 3.08 -25.14 7.98
CA CYS A 263 3.69 -23.97 7.39
C CYS A 263 2.70 -23.08 6.66
N GLU A 264 2.78 -21.78 6.92
CA GLU A 264 2.30 -20.77 5.99
C GLU A 264 3.40 -20.40 5.02
N VAL A 265 3.16 -20.59 3.72
CA VAL A 265 4.17 -20.38 2.69
C VAL A 265 3.55 -19.82 1.41
N GLN A 266 4.27 -18.90 0.77
CA GLN A 266 3.95 -18.45 -0.58
C GLN A 266 4.70 -19.34 -1.58
N LEU A 267 4.11 -20.48 -1.95
CA LEU A 267 4.74 -21.51 -2.79
C LEU A 267 5.26 -20.98 -4.13
N GLN A 268 4.67 -19.91 -4.67
CA GLN A 268 5.15 -19.28 -5.90
C GLN A 268 6.55 -18.63 -5.77
N TYR A 269 7.00 -18.39 -4.54
CA TYR A 269 8.31 -17.81 -4.23
C TYR A 269 9.21 -18.80 -3.49
N HIS A 270 8.66 -19.56 -2.53
CA HIS A 270 9.42 -20.41 -1.60
C HIS A 270 9.16 -21.90 -1.78
N LEU A 271 9.05 -22.34 -3.04
CA LEU A 271 8.79 -23.75 -3.37
C LEU A 271 9.93 -24.66 -2.88
N LEU A 272 11.18 -24.26 -3.11
CA LEU A 272 12.34 -25.08 -2.77
C LEU A 272 12.51 -25.20 -1.26
N GLU A 273 12.34 -24.12 -0.51
CA GLU A 273 12.35 -24.11 0.95
C GLU A 273 11.26 -25.02 1.50
N ALA A 274 10.02 -24.91 1.01
CA ALA A 274 8.93 -25.80 1.41
C ALA A 274 9.21 -27.27 1.07
N TYR A 275 9.81 -27.54 -0.08
CA TYR A 275 10.19 -28.89 -0.50
C TYR A 275 11.27 -29.49 0.40
N ILE A 276 12.35 -28.75 0.68
CA ILE A 276 13.42 -29.18 1.58
C ILE A 276 12.87 -29.45 2.98
N ALA A 277 12.09 -28.51 3.52
CA ALA A 277 11.44 -28.64 4.82
C ALA A 277 10.57 -29.91 4.89
N ALA A 278 9.72 -30.15 3.89
CA ALA A 278 8.88 -31.34 3.84
C ALA A 278 9.70 -32.65 3.75
N ARG A 279 10.78 -32.67 2.96
CA ARG A 279 11.68 -33.83 2.85
C ARG A 279 12.36 -34.14 4.18
N LEU A 280 12.85 -33.12 4.90
CA LEU A 280 13.51 -33.29 6.19
C LEU A 280 12.52 -33.62 7.33
N CYS A 281 11.28 -33.15 7.26
CA CYS A 281 10.23 -33.60 8.18
C CYS A 281 9.86 -35.07 7.98
N TYR A 282 10.02 -35.61 6.76
CA TYR A 282 9.81 -37.03 6.49
C TYR A 282 11.02 -37.88 6.88
N ASP A 283 12.22 -37.45 6.49
CA ASP A 283 13.49 -38.10 6.81
C ASP A 283 14.54 -37.05 7.20
N PRO A 284 14.82 -36.87 8.50
CA PRO A 284 15.78 -35.87 8.97
C PRO A 284 17.23 -36.23 8.66
N SER A 285 17.53 -37.50 8.33
CA SER A 285 18.88 -37.93 7.95
C SER A 285 19.24 -37.54 6.51
N ALA A 286 18.26 -37.12 5.72
CA ALA A 286 18.46 -36.77 4.32
C ALA A 286 19.49 -35.64 4.14
N ASP A 287 20.30 -35.76 3.09
CA ASP A 287 21.32 -34.78 2.75
C ASP A 287 20.68 -33.58 2.01
N THR A 288 20.72 -32.41 2.67
CA THR A 288 20.17 -31.16 2.16
C THR A 288 20.76 -30.77 0.81
N ASP A 289 22.08 -30.88 0.64
CA ASP A 289 22.73 -30.47 -0.61
C ASP A 289 22.37 -31.42 -1.75
N LYS A 290 22.22 -32.73 -1.48
CA LYS A 290 21.70 -33.67 -2.47
C LYS A 290 20.25 -33.36 -2.88
N ILE A 291 19.39 -32.98 -1.92
CA ILE A 291 18.01 -32.57 -2.23
C ILE A 291 18.00 -31.33 -3.14
N ILE A 292 18.84 -30.34 -2.84
CA ILE A 292 18.98 -29.12 -3.64
C ILE A 292 19.46 -29.46 -5.05
N ASP A 293 20.47 -30.33 -5.17
CA ASP A 293 21.08 -30.69 -6.45
C ASP A 293 20.14 -31.47 -7.35
N GLN A 294 19.43 -32.44 -6.76
CA GLN A 294 18.36 -33.17 -7.42
C GLN A 294 17.25 -32.21 -7.90
N PHE A 295 16.81 -31.27 -7.05
CA PHE A 295 15.75 -30.32 -7.41
C PHE A 295 16.11 -29.51 -8.66
N PHE A 296 17.33 -28.94 -8.71
CA PHE A 296 17.73 -28.12 -9.85
C PHE A 296 17.92 -28.95 -11.13
N THR A 297 18.43 -30.18 -10.99
CA THR A 297 18.57 -31.12 -12.11
C THR A 297 17.20 -31.52 -12.66
N ASP A 298 16.26 -31.92 -11.81
CA ASP A 298 14.94 -32.40 -12.22
C ASP A 298 14.04 -31.27 -12.77
N CYS A 299 14.13 -30.08 -12.16
CA CYS A 299 13.30 -28.95 -12.55
C CYS A 299 13.78 -28.27 -13.84
N TYR A 300 15.10 -28.13 -14.01
CA TYR A 300 15.69 -27.26 -15.03
C TYR A 300 16.64 -27.99 -15.99
N GLY A 301 16.98 -29.27 -15.76
CA GLY A 301 17.80 -30.05 -16.67
C GLY A 301 19.17 -29.40 -16.92
N PRO A 302 19.58 -29.21 -18.19
CA PRO A 302 20.83 -28.51 -18.52
C PRO A 302 20.96 -27.10 -17.91
N ALA A 303 19.83 -26.40 -17.64
CA ALA A 303 19.85 -25.10 -16.96
C ALA A 303 20.03 -25.18 -15.43
N GLY A 304 20.02 -26.39 -14.85
CA GLY A 304 20.06 -26.61 -13.40
C GLY A 304 21.25 -25.97 -12.70
N LYS A 305 22.46 -26.05 -13.28
CA LYS A 305 23.67 -25.46 -12.69
C LYS A 305 23.56 -23.93 -12.55
N MET A 306 23.06 -23.25 -13.58
CA MET A 306 22.89 -21.79 -13.59
C MET A 306 21.80 -21.36 -12.60
N MET A 307 20.70 -22.11 -12.53
CA MET A 307 19.63 -21.85 -11.58
C MET A 307 20.06 -22.10 -10.12
N LYS A 308 20.84 -23.16 -9.86
CA LYS A 308 21.44 -23.42 -8.53
C LYS A 308 22.36 -22.26 -8.12
N GLU A 309 23.18 -21.77 -9.04
CA GLU A 309 24.06 -20.64 -8.79
C GLU A 309 23.29 -19.33 -8.54
N PHE A 310 22.19 -19.11 -9.28
CA PHE A 310 21.30 -17.97 -9.06
C PHE A 310 20.76 -17.98 -7.63
N TYR A 311 20.22 -19.11 -7.18
CA TYR A 311 19.67 -19.25 -5.82
C TYR A 311 20.76 -19.07 -4.76
N ARG A 312 21.97 -19.63 -4.99
CA ARG A 312 23.11 -19.43 -4.08
C ARG A 312 23.49 -17.97 -3.93
N GLU A 313 23.54 -17.21 -5.03
CA GLU A 313 23.88 -15.78 -4.99
C GLU A 313 22.80 -14.96 -4.26
N VAL A 314 21.52 -15.28 -4.49
CA VAL A 314 20.39 -14.65 -3.77
C VAL A 314 20.43 -14.98 -2.29
N GLU A 315 20.64 -16.24 -1.91
CA GLU A 315 20.75 -16.70 -0.52
C GLU A 315 21.93 -16.03 0.19
N THR A 316 23.08 -15.93 -0.48
CA THR A 316 24.27 -15.23 0.05
C THR A 316 23.99 -13.74 0.27
N ALA A 317 23.12 -13.12 -0.53
CA ALA A 317 22.72 -11.73 -0.32
C ALA A 317 21.69 -11.60 0.80
N PHE A 318 20.70 -12.49 0.85
CA PHE A 318 19.60 -12.38 1.81
C PHE A 318 20.01 -12.81 3.22
N TRP A 319 20.69 -13.95 3.34
CA TRP A 319 21.07 -14.55 4.61
C TRP A 319 22.46 -14.11 5.09
N ASN A 320 22.78 -12.82 4.89
CA ASN A 320 24.05 -12.22 5.30
C ASN A 320 23.81 -11.14 6.37
N PRO A 321 24.22 -11.37 7.63
CA PRO A 321 24.11 -10.41 8.72
C PRO A 321 24.74 -9.04 8.43
N ALA A 322 25.78 -8.98 7.58
CA ALA A 322 26.43 -7.72 7.18
C ALA A 322 25.51 -6.81 6.37
N ASN A 323 24.44 -7.36 5.77
CA ASN A 323 23.43 -6.59 5.08
C ASN A 323 22.36 -6.01 6.03
N CYS A 324 22.37 -6.38 7.31
CA CYS A 324 21.51 -5.78 8.30
C CYS A 324 22.03 -4.38 8.68
N PRO A 325 21.22 -3.31 8.57
CA PRO A 325 21.66 -1.97 8.94
C PRO A 325 22.18 -1.87 10.38
N GLU A 326 23.38 -1.30 10.57
CA GLU A 326 24.02 -1.16 11.89
C GLU A 326 23.12 -0.50 12.94
N LYS A 327 22.31 0.49 12.51
CA LYS A 327 21.35 1.17 13.38
C LYS A 327 20.31 0.22 14.01
N TRP A 328 20.05 -0.94 13.40
CA TRP A 328 19.15 -1.96 13.95
C TRP A 328 19.85 -2.87 14.95
N LEU A 329 21.18 -2.91 14.94
CA LEU A 329 22.01 -3.78 15.78
C LEU A 329 22.61 -3.06 17.00
N LYS A 330 22.33 -1.76 17.19
CA LYS A 330 22.84 -0.94 18.30
C LYS A 330 22.61 -1.56 19.69
N ASP A 331 21.47 -2.21 19.89
CA ASP A 331 21.17 -2.93 21.12
C ASP A 331 20.74 -4.36 20.76
N PRO A 332 21.51 -5.39 21.13
CA PRO A 332 21.19 -6.78 20.79
C PRO A 332 19.96 -7.33 21.52
N LYS A 333 19.39 -6.60 22.48
CA LYS A 333 18.15 -6.96 23.19
C LYS A 333 16.91 -6.30 22.58
N VAL A 334 17.09 -5.29 21.72
CA VAL A 334 15.98 -4.53 21.14
C VAL A 334 15.87 -4.82 19.65
N PHE A 335 14.84 -5.54 19.26
CA PHE A 335 14.57 -5.82 17.86
C PHE A 335 14.10 -4.56 17.12
N ARG A 336 14.81 -4.19 16.06
CA ARG A 336 14.55 -2.99 15.25
C ARG A 336 14.40 -3.35 13.78
N GLY A 337 13.68 -2.52 13.04
CA GLY A 337 13.56 -2.62 11.59
C GLY A 337 13.40 -1.24 10.95
N PRO A 338 12.88 -1.16 9.70
CA PRO A 338 12.74 0.09 8.98
C PRO A 338 11.94 1.17 9.72
N TYR A 339 10.98 0.76 10.56
CA TYR A 339 10.07 1.64 11.30
C TYR A 339 10.39 1.77 12.79
N GLY A 340 11.63 1.49 13.20
CA GLY A 340 12.04 1.60 14.60
C GLY A 340 11.89 0.29 15.38
N ILE A 341 11.48 0.37 16.65
CA ILE A 341 11.35 -0.80 17.55
C ILE A 341 10.22 -1.71 17.05
N LYS A 342 10.50 -3.01 16.98
CA LYS A 342 9.52 -4.04 16.63
C LYS A 342 9.27 -4.93 17.84
N HIS A 343 8.08 -5.54 17.87
CA HIS A 343 7.81 -6.60 18.82
C HIS A 343 8.77 -7.79 18.56
N PRO A 344 9.42 -8.37 19.58
CA PRO A 344 10.46 -9.41 19.42
C PRO A 344 10.08 -10.59 18.53
N PHE A 345 8.81 -11.00 18.60
CA PHE A 345 8.27 -12.15 17.88
C PHE A 345 7.42 -11.76 16.66
N TRP A 346 7.50 -10.51 16.19
CA TRP A 346 6.82 -10.05 14.98
C TRP A 346 7.84 -9.83 13.84
N GLY A 347 8.14 -10.89 13.09
CA GLY A 347 9.21 -10.91 12.08
C GLY A 347 8.91 -10.22 10.73
N THR A 348 7.70 -9.70 10.51
CA THR A 348 7.31 -9.10 9.22
C THR A 348 7.69 -7.63 9.08
N GLY A 349 7.83 -7.16 7.85
CA GLY A 349 8.14 -5.76 7.54
C GLY A 349 9.59 -5.39 7.87
N LEU A 350 10.54 -6.23 7.46
CA LEU A 350 11.98 -5.98 7.54
C LEU A 350 12.58 -5.66 6.18
N ILE A 351 12.05 -6.24 5.10
CA ILE A 351 12.65 -6.16 3.77
C ILE A 351 12.11 -4.93 3.03
N SER A 352 12.74 -3.77 3.27
CA SER A 352 12.37 -2.49 2.63
C SER A 352 12.95 -2.34 1.21
N PRO A 353 12.50 -1.36 0.42
CA PRO A 353 13.10 -1.05 -0.88
C PRO A 353 14.61 -0.78 -0.81
N GLU A 354 15.08 -0.07 0.23
CA GLU A 354 16.50 0.20 0.43
C GLU A 354 17.29 -1.08 0.71
N LEU A 355 16.78 -1.96 1.59
CA LEU A 355 17.43 -3.23 1.85
C LEU A 355 17.48 -4.09 0.57
N SER A 356 16.34 -4.14 -0.15
CA SER A 356 16.20 -4.85 -1.42
C SER A 356 17.20 -4.38 -2.46
N TRP A 357 17.35 -3.07 -2.69
CA TRP A 357 18.06 -2.57 -3.88
C TRP A 357 19.36 -1.84 -3.61
N LYS A 358 19.58 -1.27 -2.41
CA LYS A 358 20.90 -0.73 -2.04
C LYS A 358 21.86 -1.81 -1.55
N THR A 359 21.33 -2.88 -0.98
CA THR A 359 22.15 -3.86 -0.23
C THR A 359 22.15 -5.23 -0.89
N MET A 360 20.97 -5.80 -1.17
CA MET A 360 20.86 -7.12 -1.78
C MET A 360 20.96 -7.06 -3.32
N GLY A 361 20.17 -6.23 -3.98
CA GLY A 361 20.13 -6.09 -5.44
C GLY A 361 21.17 -5.13 -6.01
N THR A 362 22.43 -5.22 -5.58
CA THR A 362 23.51 -4.33 -6.07
C THR A 362 23.73 -4.46 -7.59
N PRO A 363 24.21 -3.42 -8.29
CA PRO A 363 24.47 -3.50 -9.73
C PRO A 363 25.38 -4.68 -10.13
N LYS A 364 26.44 -4.93 -9.34
CA LYS A 364 27.35 -6.07 -9.54
C LYS A 364 26.61 -7.41 -9.44
N ARG A 365 25.76 -7.58 -8.43
CA ARG A 365 24.99 -8.80 -8.23
C ARG A 365 23.95 -8.98 -9.33
N MET A 366 23.24 -7.92 -9.68
CA MET A 366 22.26 -7.95 -10.76
C MET A 366 22.89 -8.30 -12.11
N ALA A 367 24.10 -7.82 -12.41
CA ALA A 367 24.84 -8.21 -13.61
C ALA A 367 25.17 -9.72 -13.62
N LYS A 368 25.63 -10.27 -12.49
CA LYS A 368 25.88 -11.71 -12.33
C LYS A 368 24.59 -12.52 -12.53
N LEU A 369 23.50 -12.13 -11.88
CA LEU A 369 22.20 -12.81 -11.99
C LEU A 369 21.64 -12.76 -13.42
N LYS A 370 21.76 -11.61 -14.11
CA LYS A 370 21.37 -11.47 -15.53
C LYS A 370 22.15 -12.44 -16.43
N LYS A 371 23.47 -12.56 -16.22
CA LYS A 371 24.31 -13.51 -16.96
C LYS A 371 23.85 -14.96 -16.75
N LEU A 372 23.60 -15.36 -15.51
CA LEU A 372 23.14 -16.72 -15.18
C LEU A 372 21.79 -17.04 -15.83
N ILE A 373 20.86 -16.08 -15.87
CA ILE A 373 19.57 -16.27 -16.54
C ILE A 373 19.74 -16.38 -18.05
N ALA A 374 20.58 -15.54 -18.67
CA ALA A 374 20.85 -15.64 -20.11
C ALA A 374 21.47 -17.00 -20.48
N GLU A 375 22.40 -17.51 -19.66
CA GLU A 375 23.00 -18.84 -19.84
C GLU A 375 21.98 -19.98 -19.62
N ALA A 376 21.01 -19.81 -18.70
CA ALA A 376 19.93 -20.76 -18.49
C ALA A 376 18.94 -20.79 -19.66
N GLU A 377 18.61 -19.62 -20.23
CA GLU A 377 17.69 -19.50 -21.37
C GLU A 377 18.29 -20.05 -22.67
N SER A 378 19.63 -20.02 -22.82
CA SER A 378 20.32 -20.55 -24.00
C SER A 378 20.43 -22.07 -24.03
N GLN A 379 20.09 -22.76 -22.94
CA GLN A 379 20.12 -24.23 -22.90
C GLN A 379 19.01 -24.86 -23.74
N GLU A 380 19.31 -26.05 -24.27
CA GLU A 380 18.29 -26.91 -24.85
C GLU A 380 17.48 -27.58 -23.74
N LEU A 381 16.20 -27.24 -23.66
CA LEU A 381 15.30 -27.65 -22.58
C LEU A 381 14.11 -28.42 -23.14
N THR A 382 13.75 -29.52 -22.48
CA THR A 382 12.48 -30.21 -22.74
C THR A 382 11.29 -29.27 -22.47
N PRO A 383 10.10 -29.51 -23.04
CA PRO A 383 8.93 -28.66 -22.81
C PRO A 383 8.56 -28.46 -21.32
N PRO A 384 8.61 -29.50 -20.45
CA PRO A 384 8.38 -29.32 -19.01
C PRO A 384 9.43 -28.43 -18.32
N GLN A 385 10.72 -28.60 -18.63
CA GLN A 385 11.80 -27.78 -18.07
C GLN A 385 11.65 -26.31 -18.50
N ARG A 386 11.36 -26.07 -19.78
CA ARG A 386 11.11 -24.71 -20.30
C ARG A 386 9.91 -24.05 -19.63
N LYS A 387 8.83 -24.80 -19.38
CA LYS A 387 7.66 -24.28 -18.64
C LYS A 387 8.00 -23.86 -17.21
N ARG A 388 8.84 -24.63 -16.50
CA ARG A 388 9.30 -24.31 -15.13
C ARG A 388 10.22 -23.09 -15.11
N LEU A 389 11.16 -23.00 -16.06
CA LEU A 389 12.00 -21.81 -16.23
C LEU A 389 11.14 -20.56 -16.50
N ASN A 390 10.20 -20.64 -17.44
CA ASN A 390 9.29 -19.53 -17.75
C ASN A 390 8.44 -19.09 -16.55
N LEU A 391 8.00 -20.03 -15.70
CA LEU A 391 7.27 -19.72 -14.48
C LEU A 391 8.14 -18.93 -13.50
N PHE A 392 9.40 -19.35 -13.32
CA PHE A 392 10.37 -18.62 -12.52
C PHE A 392 10.64 -17.22 -13.08
N LEU A 393 10.85 -17.11 -14.40
CA LEU A 393 11.08 -15.82 -15.06
C LEU A 393 9.89 -14.87 -14.87
N LYS A 394 8.66 -15.37 -15.00
CA LYS A 394 7.44 -14.58 -14.83
C LYS A 394 7.22 -14.12 -13.39
N ASN A 395 7.37 -15.03 -12.42
CA ASN A 395 6.91 -14.79 -11.05
C ASN A 395 8.01 -14.20 -10.15
N THR A 396 9.28 -14.43 -10.47
CA THR A 396 10.42 -14.00 -9.65
C THR A 396 11.27 -12.99 -10.40
N TRP A 397 11.80 -13.36 -11.56
CA TRP A 397 12.85 -12.58 -12.21
C TRP A 397 12.34 -11.30 -12.87
N GLY A 398 11.22 -11.36 -13.59
CA GLY A 398 10.57 -10.21 -14.21
C GLY A 398 10.22 -9.11 -13.20
N PRO A 399 9.57 -9.44 -12.06
CA PRO A 399 9.38 -8.50 -10.96
C PRO A 399 10.69 -7.92 -10.44
N ALA A 400 11.74 -8.72 -10.24
CA ALA A 400 13.03 -8.21 -9.78
C ALA A 400 13.63 -7.18 -10.76
N LEU A 401 13.60 -7.45 -12.07
CA LEU A 401 14.07 -6.50 -13.09
C LEU A 401 13.28 -5.18 -13.07
N ARG A 402 11.96 -5.24 -12.88
CA ARG A 402 11.13 -4.02 -12.73
C ARG A 402 11.53 -3.25 -11.48
N GLY A 403 11.73 -3.93 -10.35
CA GLY A 403 12.14 -3.31 -9.10
C GLY A 403 13.49 -2.62 -9.18
N GLU A 404 14.47 -3.23 -9.85
CA GLU A 404 15.77 -2.61 -10.13
C GLU A 404 15.61 -1.30 -10.93
N ALA A 405 14.83 -1.35 -12.02
CA ALA A 405 14.60 -0.19 -12.89
C ALA A 405 13.81 0.93 -12.19
N GLU A 406 12.77 0.58 -11.44
CA GLU A 406 11.98 1.49 -10.61
C GLU A 406 12.88 2.17 -9.58
N PHE A 407 13.71 1.40 -8.87
CA PHE A 407 14.61 1.93 -7.85
C PHE A 407 15.70 2.85 -8.44
N ALA A 408 16.26 2.51 -9.60
CA ALA A 408 17.24 3.35 -10.30
C ALA A 408 16.63 4.69 -10.74
N LYS A 409 15.42 4.67 -11.33
CA LYS A 409 14.68 5.87 -11.71
C LYS A 409 14.38 6.75 -10.51
N ASN A 410 14.00 6.13 -9.39
CA ASN A 410 13.72 6.78 -8.12
C ASN A 410 14.95 7.49 -7.53
N GLN A 411 16.12 6.85 -7.56
CA GLN A 411 17.40 7.44 -7.17
C GLN A 411 17.82 8.62 -8.06
N GLN A 412 17.68 8.47 -9.39
CA GLN A 412 18.04 9.52 -10.34
C GLN A 412 17.16 10.76 -10.17
N SER A 413 15.88 10.56 -9.87
CA SER A 413 14.93 11.64 -9.68
C SER A 413 15.18 12.36 -8.35
N ALA A 414 15.60 11.66 -7.28
CA ALA A 414 15.99 12.26 -6.00
C ALA A 414 17.28 13.12 -6.09
N LYS A 415 18.20 12.77 -7.00
CA LYS A 415 19.45 13.53 -7.23
C LYS A 415 19.25 14.87 -7.97
N ARG A 416 18.07 15.15 -8.54
CA ARG A 416 17.77 16.39 -9.29
C ARG A 416 17.50 17.63 -8.41
N GLY A 417 17.79 17.56 -7.10
CA GLY A 417 18.19 18.72 -6.29
C GLY A 417 17.13 19.74 -5.86
N ASN A 418 15.92 19.76 -6.42
CA ASN A 418 14.95 20.85 -6.14
C ASN A 418 13.68 20.44 -5.38
N SER A 419 13.68 19.31 -4.67
CA SER A 419 12.49 18.83 -3.96
C SER A 419 12.56 19.09 -2.45
N PRO A 420 11.69 19.95 -1.90
CA PRO A 420 11.60 20.16 -0.46
C PRO A 420 10.83 19.02 0.23
N ALA A 421 11.34 18.52 1.35
CA ALA A 421 10.81 17.35 2.07
C ALA A 421 9.69 17.75 3.07
N ILE A 422 8.61 16.95 3.14
CA ILE A 422 7.59 17.09 4.19
C ILE A 422 8.18 16.63 5.52
N ARG A 423 8.23 17.52 6.51
CA ARG A 423 8.70 17.18 7.86
C ARG A 423 7.59 16.55 8.69
N LEU A 424 7.93 15.49 9.42
CA LEU A 424 7.04 14.88 10.41
C LEU A 424 6.91 15.80 11.62
N LEU A 425 5.69 15.94 12.13
CA LEU A 425 5.45 16.59 13.40
C LEU A 425 6.06 15.73 14.52
N LYS A 426 6.77 16.37 15.46
CA LYS A 426 7.32 15.69 16.65
C LYS A 426 6.20 15.13 17.54
N GLN A 427 5.04 15.76 17.52
CA GLN A 427 3.83 15.34 18.21
C GLN A 427 2.65 15.42 17.23
N SER A 428 1.76 14.43 17.26
CA SER A 428 0.57 14.43 16.39
C SER A 428 -0.31 15.65 16.68
N ALA A 429 -0.76 16.31 15.61
CA ALA A 429 -1.70 17.43 15.71
C ALA A 429 -3.17 16.95 15.63
N GLY A 430 -3.42 15.64 15.52
CA GLY A 430 -4.75 15.03 15.65
C GLY A 430 -5.80 15.53 14.64
N GLY A 431 -5.36 15.88 13.43
CA GLY A 431 -6.21 16.49 12.40
C GLY A 431 -6.56 17.97 12.62
N ASP A 432 -5.87 18.70 13.52
CA ASP A 432 -6.04 20.14 13.74
C ASP A 432 -4.82 20.93 13.21
N PRO A 433 -4.94 21.69 12.11
CA PRO A 433 -3.81 22.39 11.51
C PRO A 433 -3.27 23.59 12.32
N ASP A 434 -4.01 24.08 13.32
CA ASP A 434 -3.54 25.18 14.19
C ASP A 434 -2.59 24.69 15.30
N LYS A 435 -2.59 23.38 15.57
CA LYS A 435 -1.60 22.74 16.46
C LYS A 435 -0.26 22.46 15.77
N VAL A 436 -0.16 22.74 14.48
CA VAL A 436 1.09 22.62 13.72
C VAL A 436 1.92 23.89 13.95
N ASN A 437 3.13 23.73 14.46
CA ASN A 437 4.09 24.82 14.50
C ASN A 437 4.71 25.06 13.11
N TRP A 438 4.04 25.84 12.28
CA TRP A 438 4.45 26.10 10.90
C TRP A 438 5.84 26.77 10.77
N SER A 439 6.35 27.40 11.83
CA SER A 439 7.70 27.97 11.85
C SER A 439 8.83 26.92 11.75
N ASP A 440 8.56 25.67 12.15
CA ASP A 440 9.51 24.55 12.01
C ASP A 440 9.61 24.01 10.57
N HIS A 441 8.75 24.52 9.68
CA HIS A 441 8.59 24.10 8.29
C HIS A 441 9.04 25.23 7.36
N LYS A 442 9.69 24.87 6.25
CA LYS A 442 10.07 25.85 5.22
C LYS A 442 8.94 25.96 4.20
N PRO A 443 8.55 27.19 3.79
CA PRO A 443 7.60 27.35 2.71
C PRO A 443 8.20 26.85 1.40
N PHE A 444 7.36 26.36 0.52
CA PHE A 444 7.75 25.86 -0.77
C PHE A 444 7.91 27.00 -1.77
N LEU A 445 8.98 26.91 -2.57
CA LEU A 445 9.19 27.83 -3.66
C LEU A 445 8.08 27.64 -4.68
N MET A 446 7.44 28.75 -4.99
CA MET A 446 6.20 28.82 -5.72
C MET A 446 6.53 29.50 -7.06
N MET A 447 6.40 28.75 -8.17
CA MET A 447 6.77 29.18 -9.52
C MET A 447 5.56 29.14 -10.45
N SER A 448 5.41 30.14 -11.31
CA SER A 448 4.46 30.16 -12.42
C SER A 448 4.95 29.33 -13.61
N MET A 449 4.07 29.09 -14.59
CA MET A 449 4.34 28.27 -15.77
C MET A 449 5.41 28.83 -16.71
N ASP A 450 5.64 30.14 -16.70
CA ASP A 450 6.72 30.79 -17.44
C ASP A 450 8.06 30.75 -16.68
N GLY A 451 8.10 30.08 -15.52
CA GLY A 451 9.29 29.94 -14.70
C GLY A 451 9.62 31.17 -13.86
N THR A 452 8.66 32.08 -13.63
CA THR A 452 8.86 33.20 -12.70
C THR A 452 8.45 32.84 -11.27
N LYS A 453 9.12 33.44 -10.28
CA LYS A 453 8.82 33.23 -8.87
C LYS A 453 7.59 34.04 -8.49
N VAL A 454 6.62 33.38 -7.89
CA VAL A 454 5.39 34.03 -7.44
C VAL A 454 5.59 34.38 -5.97
N ALA A 455 5.99 35.62 -5.74
CA ALA A 455 6.07 36.20 -4.43
C ALA A 455 4.87 37.13 -4.22
N PRO A 456 4.32 37.26 -3.00
CA PRO A 456 4.84 36.71 -1.73
C PRO A 456 4.13 35.43 -1.23
N ASP A 457 3.47 34.67 -2.11
CA ASP A 457 2.75 33.43 -1.75
C ASP A 457 3.69 32.39 -1.11
N LYS A 458 3.22 31.77 -0.02
CA LYS A 458 3.91 30.72 0.73
C LYS A 458 3.00 29.54 0.92
N PHE A 459 3.49 28.36 0.59
CA PHE A 459 2.80 27.10 0.84
C PHE A 459 3.62 26.21 1.76
N TYR A 460 3.00 25.58 2.75
CA TYR A 460 3.64 24.71 3.73
C TYR A 460 2.93 23.36 3.79
N LEU A 461 3.69 22.31 4.10
CA LEU A 461 3.17 20.97 4.35
C LEU A 461 3.82 20.41 5.60
N ALA A 462 3.02 19.67 6.36
CA ALA A 462 3.44 18.89 7.50
C ALA A 462 2.67 17.57 7.53
N SER A 463 3.14 16.60 8.30
CA SER A 463 2.44 15.33 8.40
C SER A 463 2.62 14.68 9.78
N ASP A 464 1.58 13.98 10.23
CA ASP A 464 1.68 13.00 11.30
C ASP A 464 1.27 11.60 10.80
N ARG A 465 1.09 10.65 11.71
CA ARG A 465 0.74 9.26 11.38
C ARG A 465 -0.51 9.14 10.50
N ASP A 466 -1.53 9.95 10.76
CA ASP A 466 -2.87 9.76 10.20
C ASP A 466 -3.29 10.89 9.24
N HIS A 467 -2.64 12.06 9.32
CA HIS A 467 -3.03 13.27 8.60
C HIS A 467 -1.88 13.89 7.78
N LEU A 468 -2.28 14.49 6.66
CA LEU A 468 -1.49 15.47 5.91
C LEU A 468 -2.04 16.86 6.22
N TYR A 469 -1.17 17.78 6.60
CA TYR A 469 -1.50 19.16 6.92
C TYR A 469 -0.93 20.09 5.87
N PHE A 470 -1.63 21.19 5.60
CA PHE A 470 -1.13 22.26 4.74
C PHE A 470 -1.46 23.64 5.29
N SER A 471 -0.63 24.63 4.95
CA SER A 471 -0.88 26.06 5.15
C SER A 471 -0.54 26.81 3.87
N TYR A 472 -1.47 27.62 3.38
CA TYR A 472 -1.25 28.56 2.29
C TYR A 472 -1.39 29.97 2.84
N GLU A 473 -0.40 30.81 2.58
CA GLU A 473 -0.32 32.18 3.11
C GLU A 473 0.07 33.10 1.95
N THR A 474 -0.67 34.19 1.77
CA THR A 474 -0.34 35.24 0.79
C THR A 474 -0.71 36.59 1.36
N THR A 475 0.01 37.64 0.97
CA THR A 475 -0.33 39.02 1.36
C THR A 475 -1.31 39.67 0.39
N LYS A 476 -1.80 38.93 -0.63
CA LYS A 476 -2.79 39.44 -1.59
C LYS A 476 -4.19 39.29 -1.01
N ASP A 477 -4.95 40.39 -1.03
CA ASP A 477 -6.38 40.43 -0.72
C ASP A 477 -7.18 40.10 -2.00
N PHE A 478 -8.08 39.13 -1.92
CA PHE A 478 -8.93 38.68 -3.02
C PHE A 478 -10.40 39.05 -2.82
N GLY A 479 -10.73 39.89 -1.83
CA GLY A 479 -12.10 40.30 -1.55
C GLY A 479 -13.06 39.14 -1.24
N GLY A 480 -12.58 38.02 -0.70
CA GLY A 480 -13.39 36.82 -0.41
C GLY A 480 -13.46 35.80 -1.56
N HIS A 481 -12.85 36.12 -2.71
CA HIS A 481 -12.94 35.31 -3.94
C HIS A 481 -11.73 34.39 -4.15
N GLY A 482 -10.75 34.38 -3.25
CA GLY A 482 -9.56 33.53 -3.33
C GLY A 482 -9.89 32.04 -3.25
N ARG A 483 -9.36 31.24 -4.18
CA ARG A 483 -9.46 29.78 -4.18
C ARG A 483 -8.09 29.13 -4.42
N VAL A 484 -7.83 28.03 -3.72
CA VAL A 484 -6.71 27.12 -3.99
C VAL A 484 -7.29 25.74 -4.28
N ILE A 485 -6.87 25.07 -5.34
CA ILE A 485 -7.38 23.76 -5.76
C ILE A 485 -6.26 22.75 -5.69
N PHE A 486 -6.50 21.62 -5.03
CA PHE A 486 -5.60 20.48 -4.97
C PHE A 486 -6.13 19.34 -5.84
N CYS A 487 -5.43 18.95 -6.89
CA CYS A 487 -5.82 17.83 -7.74
C CYS A 487 -4.93 16.62 -7.46
N PHE A 488 -5.47 15.57 -6.83
CA PHE A 488 -4.73 14.34 -6.54
C PHE A 488 -4.90 13.29 -7.64
N SER A 489 -3.80 12.64 -8.02
CA SER A 489 -3.77 11.55 -9.00
C SER A 489 -2.92 10.37 -8.51
N SER A 490 -3.19 9.18 -9.06
CA SER A 490 -2.40 7.97 -8.85
C SER A 490 -1.06 8.02 -9.58
N ALA A 491 -0.17 7.10 -9.21
CA ALA A 491 1.14 6.92 -9.82
C ALA A 491 1.10 6.79 -11.36
N ASP A 492 0.04 6.17 -11.90
CA ASP A 492 -0.20 5.98 -13.35
C ASP A 492 -0.79 7.21 -14.05
N GLY A 493 -1.02 8.31 -13.32
CA GLY A 493 -1.48 9.60 -13.88
C GLY A 493 -3.00 9.73 -14.03
N LYS A 494 -3.80 8.78 -13.52
CA LYS A 494 -5.26 8.96 -13.45
C LYS A 494 -5.59 9.95 -12.34
N GLN A 495 -6.33 11.00 -12.65
CA GLN A 495 -6.91 11.89 -11.66
C GLN A 495 -7.95 11.13 -10.84
N ILE A 496 -7.86 11.24 -9.52
CA ILE A 496 -8.74 10.49 -8.62
C ILE A 496 -9.53 11.44 -7.72
N ARG A 497 -8.98 12.61 -7.37
CA ARG A 497 -9.65 13.59 -6.49
C ARG A 497 -9.27 15.02 -6.86
N THR A 498 -10.18 15.97 -6.63
CA THR A 498 -9.91 17.41 -6.74
C THR A 498 -10.59 18.12 -5.59
N LEU A 499 -9.85 18.92 -4.84
CA LEU A 499 -10.32 19.63 -3.66
C LEU A 499 -10.14 21.13 -3.87
N GLU A 500 -11.20 21.93 -3.82
CA GLU A 500 -11.11 23.39 -3.87
C GLU A 500 -11.28 23.98 -2.47
N PHE A 501 -10.41 24.92 -2.13
CA PHE A 501 -10.30 25.60 -0.85
C PHE A 501 -10.58 27.08 -1.06
N GLY A 502 -11.71 27.56 -0.54
CA GLY A 502 -12.06 28.99 -0.44
C GLY A 502 -12.49 29.32 0.98
N GLN A 503 -13.65 29.97 1.16
CA GLN A 503 -14.28 30.06 2.48
C GLN A 503 -14.75 28.70 3.03
N LYS A 504 -14.96 27.73 2.14
CA LYS A 504 -15.29 26.34 2.46
C LYS A 504 -14.42 25.40 1.62
N LEU A 505 -14.32 24.15 2.04
CA LEU A 505 -13.72 23.08 1.25
C LEU A 505 -14.80 22.36 0.43
N VAL A 506 -14.57 22.25 -0.87
CA VAL A 506 -15.45 21.59 -1.84
C VAL A 506 -14.69 20.46 -2.53
N ASP A 507 -15.26 19.25 -2.58
CA ASP A 507 -14.74 18.15 -3.41
C ASP A 507 -15.34 18.26 -4.81
N LEU A 508 -14.50 18.60 -5.79
CA LEU A 508 -14.89 18.79 -7.19
C LEU A 508 -14.91 17.46 -7.98
N SER A 509 -14.52 16.34 -7.37
CA SER A 509 -14.47 15.01 -8.02
C SER A 509 -15.78 14.22 -7.98
N GLY A 510 -16.87 14.82 -7.47
CA GLY A 510 -18.21 14.23 -7.51
C GLY A 510 -18.48 13.11 -6.49
N SER A 511 -17.56 12.85 -5.54
CA SER A 511 -17.80 11.91 -4.45
C SER A 511 -18.04 12.65 -3.13
N ASN A 512 -19.25 12.60 -2.60
CA ASN A 512 -19.61 13.21 -1.29
C ASN A 512 -19.02 12.48 -0.06
N SER A 513 -17.86 11.81 -0.20
CA SER A 513 -17.35 10.88 0.83
C SER A 513 -16.25 11.44 1.72
N LEU A 514 -15.65 12.58 1.37
CA LEU A 514 -14.61 13.21 2.17
C LEU A 514 -15.23 14.24 3.14
N LYS A 515 -15.16 13.92 4.44
CA LYS A 515 -15.33 14.91 5.52
C LYS A 515 -13.94 15.38 5.93
N PRO A 516 -13.39 16.46 5.36
CA PRO A 516 -12.16 17.06 5.86
C PRO A 516 -12.32 17.36 7.36
N LEU A 517 -11.26 17.10 8.12
CA LEU A 517 -11.18 17.50 9.52
C LEU A 517 -10.56 18.90 9.55
N ASN A 518 -11.25 19.83 10.19
CA ASN A 518 -10.73 21.14 10.61
C ASN A 518 -10.06 21.96 9.51
N PHE A 519 -10.87 22.51 8.61
CA PHE A 519 -10.46 23.56 7.67
C PHE A 519 -10.64 24.96 8.30
N ARG A 520 -9.69 25.87 8.05
CA ARG A 520 -9.75 27.27 8.44
C ARG A 520 -9.29 28.15 7.28
N SER A 521 -10.05 29.18 6.97
CA SER A 521 -9.66 30.23 6.04
C SER A 521 -9.94 31.57 6.70
N LYS A 522 -8.98 32.49 6.63
CA LYS A 522 -9.13 33.88 7.06
C LYS A 522 -8.56 34.77 5.98
N GLU A 523 -9.36 35.74 5.55
CA GLU A 523 -8.97 36.78 4.61
C GLU A 523 -9.22 38.13 5.25
N ASP A 524 -8.22 39.00 5.24
CA ASP A 524 -8.31 40.38 5.73
C ASP A 524 -7.37 41.28 4.92
N ALA A 525 -7.29 42.57 5.28
CA ALA A 525 -6.46 43.55 4.56
C ALA A 525 -4.95 43.22 4.56
N SER A 526 -4.49 42.27 5.40
CA SER A 526 -3.10 41.78 5.41
C SER A 526 -2.86 40.59 4.47
N GLY A 527 -3.92 40.03 3.89
CA GLY A 527 -3.88 38.96 2.91
C GLY A 527 -4.78 37.77 3.26
N TRP A 528 -4.41 36.59 2.73
CA TRP A 528 -5.20 35.37 2.84
C TRP A 528 -4.41 34.21 3.44
N LEU A 529 -4.98 33.58 4.46
CA LEU A 529 -4.48 32.38 5.14
C LEU A 529 -5.49 31.25 4.99
N ALA A 530 -5.06 30.11 4.43
CA ALA A 530 -5.86 28.89 4.34
C ALA A 530 -5.10 27.68 4.91
N ARG A 531 -5.70 27.00 5.89
CA ARG A 531 -5.12 25.83 6.57
C ARG A 531 -6.11 24.68 6.61
N GLY A 532 -5.59 23.47 6.53
CA GLY A 532 -6.43 22.29 6.64
C GLY A 532 -5.66 21.01 6.88
N ALA A 533 -6.42 19.98 7.24
CA ALA A 533 -5.94 18.62 7.39
C ALA A 533 -6.77 17.64 6.56
N ILE A 534 -6.08 16.68 5.93
CA ILE A 534 -6.69 15.59 5.17
C ILE A 534 -6.23 14.29 5.82
N ARG A 535 -7.17 13.37 6.08
CA ARG A 535 -6.81 12.02 6.50
C ARG A 535 -6.11 11.31 5.35
N LYS A 536 -4.96 10.70 5.63
CA LYS A 536 -4.20 9.94 4.63
C LYS A 536 -4.98 8.76 4.06
N SER A 537 -5.90 8.18 4.85
CA SER A 537 -6.81 7.11 4.39
C SER A 537 -7.71 7.53 3.24
N ASP A 538 -7.98 8.83 3.12
CA ASP A 538 -8.95 9.37 2.17
C ASP A 538 -8.28 9.83 0.87
N LEU A 539 -6.93 9.79 0.82
CA LEU A 539 -6.12 10.14 -0.34
C LEU A 539 -5.85 8.90 -1.23
N PRO A 540 -5.77 9.08 -2.56
CA PRO A 540 -5.65 7.98 -3.51
C PRO A 540 -4.21 7.48 -3.66
N PHE A 541 -3.66 6.88 -2.61
CA PHE A 541 -2.30 6.34 -2.61
C PHE A 541 -2.18 5.03 -3.39
N GLN A 542 -1.19 4.95 -4.28
CA GLN A 542 -0.80 3.70 -4.96
C GLN A 542 0.72 3.58 -5.03
N ALA A 543 1.25 2.39 -4.74
CA ALA A 543 2.71 2.13 -4.73
C ALA A 543 3.49 3.03 -3.75
N GLY A 544 2.83 3.48 -2.67
CA GLY A 544 3.37 4.48 -1.76
C GLY A 544 3.24 5.93 -2.25
N SER A 545 2.97 6.14 -3.54
CA SER A 545 3.00 7.47 -4.16
C SER A 545 1.66 8.14 -4.32
N LEU A 546 1.69 9.47 -4.22
CA LEU A 546 0.57 10.39 -4.34
C LEU A 546 1.05 11.56 -5.19
N LYS A 547 0.41 11.83 -6.33
CA LYS A 547 0.61 13.05 -7.11
C LYS A 547 -0.45 14.08 -6.74
N ALA A 548 -0.09 15.36 -6.60
CA ALA A 548 -1.04 16.42 -6.32
C ALA A 548 -0.60 17.71 -6.99
N ASN A 549 -1.53 18.37 -7.67
CA ASN A 549 -1.39 19.70 -8.25
C ASN A 549 -1.96 20.74 -7.31
N ILE A 550 -1.40 21.94 -7.26
CA ILE A 550 -2.00 23.09 -6.56
C ILE A 550 -2.29 24.15 -7.63
N ILE A 551 -3.50 24.72 -7.63
CA ILE A 551 -3.92 25.76 -8.58
C ILE A 551 -4.52 26.91 -7.78
N ARG A 552 -4.06 28.15 -8.00
CA ARG A 552 -4.75 29.33 -7.45
C ARG A 552 -5.76 29.84 -8.49
N ARG A 553 -6.99 30.11 -8.05
CA ARG A 553 -8.05 30.71 -8.88
C ARG A 553 -8.76 31.81 -8.09
N VAL A 554 -9.24 32.83 -8.78
CA VAL A 554 -10.18 33.83 -8.24
C VAL A 554 -11.55 33.62 -8.91
N GLU A 555 -12.61 33.59 -8.11
CA GLU A 555 -13.98 33.48 -8.62
C GLU A 555 -14.40 34.79 -9.31
N ALA A 556 -14.96 34.71 -10.52
CA ALA A 556 -15.28 35.90 -11.30
C ALA A 556 -16.51 36.63 -10.73
N ALA A 557 -16.28 37.68 -9.95
CA ALA A 557 -17.17 38.83 -9.91
C ALA A 557 -16.70 39.82 -10.98
N ALA A 558 -17.63 40.48 -11.65
CA ALA A 558 -17.39 41.35 -12.81
C ALA A 558 -16.20 42.32 -12.64
N GLU A 559 -15.44 42.49 -13.72
CA GLU A 559 -14.50 43.60 -14.01
C GLU A 559 -13.04 43.59 -13.52
N LYS A 560 -12.54 42.64 -12.73
CA LYS A 560 -11.07 42.57 -12.43
C LYS A 560 -10.54 41.14 -12.28
N ALA A 561 -10.39 40.40 -13.38
CA ALA A 561 -9.78 39.06 -13.38
C ALA A 561 -8.25 39.11 -13.54
N GLU A 562 -7.54 39.45 -12.46
CA GLU A 562 -6.07 39.40 -12.38
C GLU A 562 -5.62 38.36 -11.33
N ASP A 563 -5.48 37.09 -11.75
CA ASP A 563 -4.49 36.09 -11.29
C ASP A 563 -5.06 34.67 -11.46
N ILE A 564 -4.70 34.00 -12.56
CA ILE A 564 -4.65 32.54 -12.59
C ILE A 564 -3.17 32.18 -12.65
N VAL A 565 -2.59 31.83 -11.50
CA VAL A 565 -1.20 31.39 -11.39
C VAL A 565 -1.19 29.89 -11.08
N MET A 566 -0.68 29.10 -12.02
CA MET A 566 -0.51 27.65 -11.88
C MET A 566 0.88 27.32 -11.32
N TRP A 567 0.94 26.32 -10.45
CA TRP A 567 2.12 25.97 -9.68
C TRP A 567 2.76 24.66 -10.16
N GLN A 568 4.08 24.54 -10.06
CA GLN A 568 4.80 23.26 -10.07
C GLN A 568 5.57 23.05 -8.76
N PRO A 569 5.13 22.11 -7.92
CA PRO A 569 6.13 21.34 -7.15
C PRO A 569 6.21 19.83 -7.49
N THR A 570 7.42 19.32 -7.73
CA THR A 570 7.68 17.87 -7.65
C THR A 570 8.29 17.56 -6.28
N TRP A 571 7.73 16.60 -5.55
CA TRP A 571 8.02 16.32 -4.16
C TRP A 571 8.37 14.87 -3.89
N TYR A 572 9.06 14.70 -2.76
CA TYR A 572 9.41 13.44 -2.13
C TYR A 572 9.01 13.51 -0.67
N ALA A 573 8.29 12.51 -0.17
CA ALA A 573 8.05 12.35 1.25
C ALA A 573 8.49 10.96 1.70
N ASP A 574 9.46 10.92 2.60
CA ASP A 574 9.74 9.75 3.41
C ASP A 574 8.75 9.74 4.60
N ASP A 575 7.67 8.97 4.53
CA ASP A 575 6.83 8.67 5.70
C ASP A 575 7.37 7.43 6.42
N TYR A 576 8.14 7.64 7.47
CA TYR A 576 8.68 6.56 8.31
C TYR A 576 7.69 6.02 9.36
N THR A 577 6.41 6.40 9.34
CA THR A 577 5.46 6.07 10.43
C THR A 577 4.27 5.21 10.03
N SER A 578 4.04 4.96 8.73
CA SER A 578 2.98 4.07 8.26
C SER A 578 3.43 3.22 7.06
N PRO A 579 3.21 1.88 7.08
CA PRO A 579 3.69 0.93 6.07
C PRO A 579 3.08 1.04 4.66
N LYS A 580 2.49 2.19 4.31
CA LYS A 580 1.74 2.37 3.06
C LYS A 580 2.19 3.53 2.17
N TYR A 581 3.12 4.38 2.60
CA TYR A 581 3.27 5.70 1.98
C TYR A 581 4.73 6.12 1.73
N PHE A 582 5.34 5.64 0.64
CA PHE A 582 6.56 6.21 0.06
C PHE A 582 6.23 6.93 -1.23
N GLY A 583 6.16 8.26 -1.23
CA GLY A 583 5.51 8.96 -2.32
C GLY A 583 6.27 10.08 -3.01
N TYR A 584 6.17 10.00 -4.35
CA TYR A 584 6.46 11.06 -5.30
C TYR A 584 5.19 11.86 -5.52
N LEU A 585 5.23 13.16 -5.23
CA LEU A 585 4.19 14.11 -5.59
C LEU A 585 4.71 14.80 -6.86
N THR A 586 4.02 14.70 -7.99
CA THR A 586 4.49 15.28 -9.26
C THR A 586 3.36 16.11 -9.81
N VAL A 587 3.64 17.39 -10.10
CA VAL A 587 2.61 18.35 -10.51
C VAL A 587 2.59 18.51 -12.03
N PHE A 588 1.45 18.25 -12.65
CA PHE A 588 1.15 18.60 -14.04
C PHE A 588 -0.25 19.21 -14.12
N PRO A 589 -0.43 20.41 -14.68
CA PRO A 589 -1.75 21.03 -14.79
C PRO A 589 -2.67 20.19 -15.67
N GLN A 590 -3.88 19.89 -15.18
CA GLN A 590 -4.92 19.20 -15.96
C GLN A 590 -5.84 20.15 -16.74
N ILE A 591 -5.75 21.46 -16.51
CA ILE A 591 -6.35 22.45 -17.39
C ILE A 591 -5.26 23.47 -17.71
N ILE A 592 -4.95 23.64 -18.98
CA ILE A 592 -3.90 24.57 -19.44
C ILE A 592 -4.55 25.59 -20.34
N GLN A 593 -4.38 26.86 -20.01
CA GLN A 593 -4.83 27.97 -20.84
C GLN A 593 -3.62 28.59 -21.54
N GLU A 594 -3.68 28.70 -22.86
CA GLU A 594 -2.64 29.33 -23.67
C GLU A 594 -3.20 30.58 -24.36
N LYS A 595 -2.42 31.66 -24.26
CA LYS A 595 -2.71 32.97 -24.87
C LYS A 595 -1.56 33.49 -25.73
N SER A 596 -0.47 32.72 -25.82
CA SER A 596 0.71 33.04 -26.59
C SER A 596 0.52 32.58 -28.04
N PHE A 597 0.02 33.47 -28.88
CA PHE A 597 -0.21 33.18 -30.29
C PHE A 597 0.96 33.66 -31.14
N ARG A 598 1.43 32.82 -32.06
CA ARG A 598 2.46 33.20 -33.03
C ARG A 598 2.00 32.99 -34.47
N LEU A 599 2.31 33.97 -35.32
CA LEU A 599 2.19 33.90 -36.78
C LEU A 599 3.61 33.97 -37.36
N ASP A 600 4.01 32.93 -38.10
CA ASP A 600 5.36 32.78 -38.66
C ASP A 600 6.51 33.06 -37.67
N GLY A 601 6.32 32.62 -36.42
CA GLY A 601 7.31 32.73 -35.36
C GLY A 601 7.30 34.05 -34.58
N LYS A 602 6.56 35.06 -35.04
CA LYS A 602 6.36 36.35 -34.34
C LYS A 602 5.06 36.33 -33.53
N ALA A 603 5.04 37.00 -32.38
CA ALA A 603 3.80 37.15 -31.61
C ALA A 603 2.76 37.92 -32.44
N CYS A 604 1.53 37.41 -32.52
CA CYS A 604 0.45 37.98 -33.33
C CYS A 604 -0.73 38.45 -32.47
N ILE A 605 -0.43 39.09 -31.34
CA ILE A 605 -1.42 39.53 -30.37
C ILE A 605 -1.79 41.00 -30.63
N VAL A 606 -3.08 41.30 -30.76
CA VAL A 606 -3.62 42.65 -30.97
C VAL A 606 -4.60 43.03 -29.85
N GLY A 607 -4.91 44.32 -29.73
CA GLY A 607 -5.97 44.78 -28.84
C GLY A 607 -7.35 44.37 -29.37
N ASP A 608 -8.16 43.77 -28.51
CA ASP A 608 -9.53 43.39 -28.81
C ASP A 608 -10.41 43.58 -27.57
N PRO A 609 -11.29 44.60 -27.53
CA PRO A 609 -12.15 44.88 -26.38
C PRO A 609 -13.05 43.71 -25.97
N ALA A 610 -13.36 42.79 -26.89
CA ALA A 610 -14.20 41.62 -26.62
C ALA A 610 -13.44 40.45 -25.99
N ALA A 611 -12.11 40.46 -25.99
CA ALA A 611 -11.29 39.39 -25.43
C ALA A 611 -11.09 39.55 -23.92
N THR A 612 -10.86 38.44 -23.22
CA THR A 612 -10.83 38.37 -21.74
C THR A 612 -9.83 39.35 -21.11
N ASP A 613 -8.65 39.54 -21.69
CA ASP A 613 -7.62 40.49 -21.22
C ASP A 613 -7.44 41.70 -22.15
N LYS A 614 -8.47 41.97 -22.97
CA LYS A 614 -8.46 42.96 -24.04
C LYS A 614 -7.39 42.71 -25.11
N LYS A 615 -6.82 41.51 -25.16
CA LYS A 615 -5.85 41.09 -26.17
C LYS A 615 -6.28 39.77 -26.80
N ALA A 616 -6.01 39.61 -28.09
CA ALA A 616 -6.34 38.38 -28.82
C ALA A 616 -5.26 38.05 -29.84
N GLY A 617 -5.01 36.76 -30.04
CA GLY A 617 -4.28 36.28 -31.21
C GLY A 617 -5.08 36.62 -32.47
N CYS A 618 -4.48 37.33 -33.41
CA CYS A 618 -5.13 37.79 -34.62
C CYS A 618 -4.42 37.26 -35.87
N MET A 619 -5.21 36.82 -36.84
CA MET A 619 -4.73 36.34 -38.14
C MET A 619 -5.61 36.89 -39.26
N ASP A 620 -5.00 37.46 -40.29
CA ASP A 620 -5.67 37.93 -41.51
C ASP A 620 -6.36 36.76 -42.24
N ALA A 621 -7.65 36.93 -42.56
CA ALA A 621 -8.48 35.91 -43.18
C ALA A 621 -8.18 35.69 -44.68
N ALA A 622 -7.55 36.65 -45.36
CA ALA A 622 -7.18 36.53 -46.79
C ALA A 622 -5.79 35.91 -47.00
N GLN A 623 -5.06 35.65 -45.93
CA GLN A 623 -3.72 35.10 -45.96
C GLN A 623 -3.73 33.59 -45.69
N GLY A 624 -2.99 32.83 -46.50
CA GLY A 624 -2.82 31.37 -46.33
C GLY A 624 -1.89 30.96 -45.19
N TRP A 625 -1.41 31.91 -44.38
CA TRP A 625 -0.55 31.64 -43.24
C TRP A 625 -1.33 31.07 -42.06
N THR A 626 -0.61 30.59 -41.05
CA THR A 626 -1.17 29.77 -40.00
C THR A 626 -0.77 30.32 -38.63
N MET A 627 -1.76 30.73 -37.83
CA MET A 627 -1.54 31.04 -36.41
C MET A 627 -1.28 29.74 -35.65
N LYS A 628 -0.23 29.69 -34.83
CA LYS A 628 0.26 28.46 -34.19
C LYS A 628 0.48 28.64 -32.69
N ILE A 629 0.25 27.56 -31.97
CA ILE A 629 0.64 27.34 -30.58
C ILE A 629 1.53 26.10 -30.55
N MET A 630 2.76 26.24 -30.05
CA MET A 630 3.63 25.09 -29.81
C MET A 630 3.08 24.28 -28.65
N ILE A 631 3.00 22.95 -28.81
CA ILE A 631 2.55 22.05 -27.75
C ILE A 631 3.74 21.74 -26.82
N PRO A 632 3.72 22.16 -25.55
CA PRO A 632 4.74 21.77 -24.58
C PRO A 632 4.70 20.26 -24.34
N GLN A 633 5.86 19.66 -24.06
CA GLN A 633 5.97 18.21 -23.83
C GLN A 633 5.06 17.74 -22.68
N GLU A 634 4.82 18.63 -21.72
CA GLU A 634 4.06 18.42 -20.49
C GLU A 634 2.57 18.19 -20.74
N ILE A 635 2.05 18.62 -21.90
CA ILE A 635 0.60 18.62 -22.20
C ILE A 635 0.21 17.50 -23.17
N CYS A 636 1.20 16.73 -23.65
CA CYS A 636 1.05 15.66 -24.61
C CYS A 636 0.18 14.50 -24.09
N GLY A 637 -0.46 13.78 -25.02
CA GLY A 637 -1.46 12.74 -24.77
C GLY A 637 -2.82 13.10 -25.36
N LYS A 638 -3.82 12.25 -25.10
CA LYS A 638 -5.19 12.48 -25.54
C LYS A 638 -5.84 13.57 -24.66
N ARG A 639 -6.29 14.66 -25.29
CA ARG A 639 -6.84 15.85 -24.63
C ARG A 639 -8.15 16.29 -25.26
N LYS A 640 -8.95 17.01 -24.48
CA LYS A 640 -9.99 17.89 -24.99
C LYS A 640 -9.39 19.28 -25.20
N VAL A 641 -9.59 19.86 -26.37
CA VAL A 641 -9.02 21.16 -26.75
C VAL A 641 -10.17 22.11 -27.08
N THR A 642 -10.24 23.24 -26.39
CA THR A 642 -11.28 24.25 -26.60
C THR A 642 -10.65 25.55 -27.06
N PHE A 643 -11.10 26.08 -28.19
CA PHE A 643 -10.77 27.42 -28.66
C PHE A 643 -11.89 28.37 -28.29
N LEU A 644 -11.52 29.53 -27.76
CA LEU A 644 -12.43 30.65 -27.61
C LEU A 644 -12.14 31.63 -28.75
N LEU A 645 -13.01 31.66 -29.77
CA LEU A 645 -12.73 32.36 -31.03
C LEU A 645 -13.91 33.20 -31.54
N ARG A 646 -13.59 34.25 -32.30
CA ARG A 646 -14.54 35.05 -33.10
C ARG A 646 -13.91 35.47 -34.43
N THR A 647 -14.71 35.95 -35.36
CA THR A 647 -14.24 36.50 -36.63
C THR A 647 -15.13 37.65 -37.11
N ASP A 648 -14.57 38.58 -37.87
CA ASP A 648 -15.32 39.61 -38.59
C ASP A 648 -15.61 39.21 -40.06
N VAL A 649 -15.28 37.96 -40.44
CA VAL A 649 -15.61 37.37 -41.76
C VAL A 649 -17.10 37.05 -41.80
N THR A 650 -17.83 37.73 -42.68
CA THR A 650 -19.29 37.60 -42.83
C THR A 650 -19.72 36.72 -44.01
N ASP A 651 -18.81 36.31 -44.89
CA ASP A 651 -19.14 35.44 -46.02
C ASP A 651 -19.63 34.05 -45.52
N PRO A 652 -20.89 33.65 -45.83
CA PRO A 652 -21.45 32.38 -45.41
C PRO A 652 -20.75 31.15 -46.01
N LYS A 653 -19.99 31.32 -47.12
CA LYS A 653 -19.20 30.26 -47.74
C LYS A 653 -17.79 30.17 -47.15
N ALA A 654 -17.36 31.15 -46.37
CA ALA A 654 -16.01 31.17 -45.83
C ALA A 654 -15.77 30.07 -44.79
N LYS A 655 -14.58 29.47 -44.85
CA LYS A 655 -14.10 28.40 -43.98
C LYS A 655 -12.67 28.64 -43.53
N PHE A 656 -12.36 28.18 -42.33
CA PHE A 656 -11.00 28.06 -41.78
C PHE A 656 -10.79 26.63 -41.26
N SER A 657 -9.53 26.24 -41.12
CA SER A 657 -9.13 24.94 -40.57
C SER A 657 -8.46 25.12 -39.23
N ILE A 658 -8.77 24.23 -38.29
CA ILE A 658 -8.02 24.07 -37.05
C ILE A 658 -7.53 22.63 -36.94
N GLY A 659 -6.30 22.45 -36.47
CA GLY A 659 -5.72 21.12 -36.34
C GLY A 659 -4.43 21.06 -35.54
N VAL A 660 -3.86 19.87 -35.46
CA VAL A 660 -2.56 19.59 -34.86
C VAL A 660 -1.63 19.04 -35.93
N TYR A 661 -0.47 19.67 -36.09
CA TYR A 661 0.54 19.28 -37.06
C TYR A 661 1.83 18.85 -36.37
N ASP A 662 2.30 17.66 -36.71
CA ASP A 662 3.62 17.18 -36.34
C ASP A 662 4.67 17.82 -37.26
N LYS A 663 5.36 18.83 -36.76
CA LYS A 663 6.40 19.54 -37.52
C LYS A 663 7.60 18.64 -37.84
N PHE A 664 7.95 17.73 -36.93
CA PHE A 664 9.15 16.90 -37.05
C PHE A 664 8.98 15.82 -38.13
N ASN A 665 7.83 15.15 -38.11
CA ASN A 665 7.50 14.11 -39.11
C ASN A 665 6.70 14.64 -40.30
N ARG A 666 6.46 15.96 -40.36
CA ARG A 666 5.69 16.66 -41.41
C ARG A 666 4.30 16.07 -41.66
N LYS A 667 3.61 15.65 -40.58
CA LYS A 667 2.35 14.90 -40.66
C LYS A 667 1.19 15.63 -39.99
N MET A 668 0.04 15.65 -40.66
CA MET A 668 -1.22 16.12 -40.05
C MET A 668 -1.73 15.07 -39.07
N ILE A 669 -1.84 15.41 -37.79
CA ILE A 669 -2.35 14.49 -36.75
C ILE A 669 -3.87 14.59 -36.69
N TYR A 670 -4.39 15.82 -36.72
CA TYR A 670 -5.81 16.12 -36.66
C TYR A 670 -6.07 17.41 -37.43
N SER A 671 -7.18 17.51 -38.15
CA SER A 671 -7.63 18.75 -38.80
C SER A 671 -9.14 18.72 -38.99
N ARG A 672 -9.80 19.86 -38.80
CA ARG A 672 -11.23 20.06 -39.03
C ARG A 672 -11.48 21.40 -39.69
N GLN A 673 -12.32 21.40 -40.73
CA GLN A 673 -12.81 22.62 -41.37
C GLN A 673 -14.05 23.15 -40.67
N ILE A 674 -14.10 24.46 -40.46
CA ILE A 674 -15.14 25.17 -39.73
C ILE A 674 -15.69 26.30 -40.61
N LYS A 675 -17.01 26.48 -40.61
CA LYS A 675 -17.66 27.62 -41.30
C LYS A 675 -17.44 28.90 -40.49
N ALA A 676 -16.90 29.95 -41.11
CA ALA A 676 -16.58 31.22 -40.47
C ALA A 676 -17.84 31.90 -39.89
N ALA A 677 -18.96 31.86 -40.62
CA ALA A 677 -20.24 32.44 -40.19
C ALA A 677 -20.77 31.93 -38.84
N ALA A 678 -20.37 30.72 -38.38
CA ALA A 678 -20.76 30.23 -37.07
C ALA A 678 -20.09 30.98 -35.91
N TYR A 679 -19.05 31.77 -36.19
CA TYR A 679 -18.24 32.51 -35.23
C TYR A 679 -18.13 33.99 -35.59
N SER A 680 -18.94 34.47 -36.55
CA SER A 680 -18.93 35.87 -36.99
C SER A 680 -19.56 36.79 -35.94
N GLY A 681 -18.95 37.96 -35.72
CA GLY A 681 -19.45 39.01 -34.84
C GLY A 681 -18.50 39.35 -33.68
N ASN A 682 -19.01 40.11 -32.72
CA ASN A 682 -18.22 40.69 -31.63
C ASN A 682 -18.15 39.81 -30.37
N GLN A 683 -18.77 38.63 -30.38
CA GLN A 683 -18.76 37.71 -29.24
C GLN A 683 -17.90 36.49 -29.52
N TYR A 684 -17.01 36.18 -28.57
CA TYR A 684 -16.24 34.96 -28.58
C TYR A 684 -17.14 33.73 -28.31
N ARG A 685 -16.96 32.69 -29.13
CA ARG A 685 -17.69 31.43 -29.02
C ARG A 685 -16.72 30.27 -28.87
N GLN A 686 -17.16 29.24 -28.16
CA GLN A 686 -16.36 28.05 -27.92
C GLN A 686 -16.42 27.10 -29.12
N LEU A 687 -15.26 26.60 -29.52
CA LEU A 687 -15.10 25.49 -30.46
C LEU A 687 -14.32 24.37 -29.77
N VAL A 688 -14.99 23.25 -29.55
CA VAL A 688 -14.48 22.13 -28.74
C VAL A 688 -14.08 20.95 -29.63
N PHE A 689 -12.94 20.34 -29.29
CA PHE A 689 -12.41 19.13 -29.91
C PHE A 689 -12.11 18.09 -28.84
N ASP A 690 -12.86 16.98 -28.85
CA ASP A 690 -12.66 15.90 -27.89
C ASP A 690 -11.67 14.85 -28.42
N GLY A 691 -10.77 14.41 -27.55
CA GLY A 691 -9.90 13.26 -27.82
C GLY A 691 -8.77 13.51 -28.82
N VAL A 692 -8.31 14.75 -28.95
CA VAL A 692 -7.18 15.15 -29.79
C VAL A 692 -5.88 14.58 -29.20
N ASN A 693 -5.11 13.86 -30.00
CA ASN A 693 -3.82 13.33 -29.56
C ASN A 693 -2.71 14.37 -29.76
N LEU A 694 -2.19 14.92 -28.68
CA LEU A 694 -1.08 15.88 -28.68
C LEU A 694 0.24 15.13 -28.51
N ILE A 695 1.24 15.41 -29.33
CA ILE A 695 2.56 14.76 -29.25
C ILE A 695 3.68 15.79 -29.11
N PRO A 696 4.82 15.43 -28.49
CA PRO A 696 5.90 16.38 -28.24
C PRO A 696 6.37 17.03 -29.53
N GLY A 697 6.52 18.36 -29.51
CA GLY A 697 7.05 19.10 -30.65
C GLY A 697 6.08 19.35 -31.81
N SER A 698 4.82 18.90 -31.69
CA SER A 698 3.74 19.31 -32.58
C SER A 698 3.30 20.75 -32.28
N TYR A 699 2.53 21.35 -33.20
CA TYR A 699 1.84 22.61 -32.95
C TYR A 699 0.36 22.50 -33.28
N LEU A 700 -0.46 23.17 -32.46
CA LEU A 700 -1.86 23.44 -32.75
C LEU A 700 -1.94 24.64 -33.70
N PHE A 701 -2.88 24.62 -34.63
CA PHE A 701 -2.95 25.63 -35.67
C PHE A 701 -4.35 26.09 -36.04
N LEU A 702 -4.43 27.32 -36.54
CA LEU A 702 -5.59 27.91 -37.24
C LEU A 702 -5.11 28.47 -38.58
N ALA A 703 -5.74 28.06 -39.68
CA ALA A 703 -5.37 28.45 -41.05
C ALA A 703 -6.61 28.83 -41.87
N SER A 704 -6.53 29.91 -42.66
CA SER A 704 -7.58 30.28 -43.59
C SER A 704 -7.55 29.42 -44.86
N LEU A 705 -8.72 29.16 -45.44
CA LEU A 705 -8.86 28.50 -46.75
C LEU A 705 -9.49 29.42 -47.81
N GLN A 706 -9.55 30.74 -47.55
CA GLN A 706 -10.13 31.69 -48.49
C GLN A 706 -9.19 32.00 -49.67
N PRO A 707 -9.72 32.18 -50.89
CA PRO A 707 -8.98 32.82 -51.99
C PRO A 707 -8.51 34.21 -51.56
N LYS A 708 -7.35 34.68 -52.06
CA LYS A 708 -6.75 35.98 -51.73
C LYS A 708 -7.64 37.16 -52.17
N THR A 709 -8.70 37.48 -51.44
CA THR A 709 -9.55 38.66 -51.68
C THR A 709 -9.30 39.70 -50.59
N THR A 710 -8.75 40.85 -51.00
CA THR A 710 -8.39 42.03 -50.16
C THR A 710 -7.79 41.70 -48.78
N VAL A 711 -6.48 41.44 -48.77
CA VAL A 711 -5.61 41.41 -47.58
C VAL A 711 -5.94 42.57 -46.62
N GLY A 712 -6.09 42.27 -45.33
CA GLY A 712 -6.29 43.27 -44.26
C GLY A 712 -7.73 43.70 -43.96
N LYS A 713 -8.76 43.19 -44.66
CA LYS A 713 -10.16 43.57 -44.38
C LYS A 713 -10.86 42.74 -43.28
N HIS A 714 -10.47 41.48 -43.13
CA HIS A 714 -11.13 40.55 -42.19
C HIS A 714 -10.09 39.67 -41.48
N HIS A 715 -10.37 39.29 -40.25
CA HIS A 715 -9.49 38.60 -39.32
C HIS A 715 -10.21 37.50 -38.53
N TYR A 716 -9.43 36.53 -38.10
CA TYR A 716 -9.78 35.56 -37.07
C TYR A 716 -9.12 35.97 -35.76
N TYR A 717 -9.89 35.99 -34.68
CA TYR A 717 -9.41 36.32 -33.35
C TYR A 717 -9.57 35.12 -32.41
N VAL A 718 -8.53 34.83 -31.65
CA VAL A 718 -8.54 33.79 -30.61
C VAL A 718 -8.11 34.42 -29.29
N ASP A 719 -9.00 34.37 -28.31
CA ASP A 719 -8.76 34.89 -26.95
C ASP A 719 -7.83 33.92 -26.20
N MET A 720 -8.21 32.64 -26.16
CA MET A 720 -7.41 31.60 -25.52
C MET A 720 -7.70 30.20 -26.09
N VAL A 721 -6.77 29.28 -25.83
CA VAL A 721 -6.96 27.85 -26.01
C VAL A 721 -6.87 27.14 -24.67
N ILE A 722 -7.80 26.23 -24.41
CA ILE A 722 -7.91 25.45 -23.17
C ILE A 722 -7.63 23.98 -23.50
N PHE A 723 -6.69 23.34 -22.79
CA PHE A 723 -6.40 21.91 -22.86
C PHE A 723 -6.88 21.22 -21.59
N GLU A 724 -7.72 20.19 -21.71
CA GLU A 724 -8.31 19.40 -20.63
C GLU A 724 -7.98 17.89 -20.75
#